data_AF-A0ABD4SW55-F1
#
_entry.id   AF-A0ABD4SW55-F1
#
_cell.length_a   1.000
_cell.length_b   1.000
_cell.length_c   1.000
_cell.angle_alpha   90.00
_cell.angle_beta   90.00
_cell.angle_gamma   90.00
#
_symmetry.space_group_name_H-M   'P 1'
#
loop_
_entity.id
_entity.type
_entity.pdbx_description
1 polymer ?
#
loop_
_entity_poly.entity_id
_entity_poly.type
_entity_poly.pdbx_seq_one_letter_code
_entity_poly.pdbx_strand_id
1 'polypeptide(L)'
;MAIYLTRRKKLILISLAFGLLLSAIGTSGAYYKQDYQSKYGIQYLTISPSIILKNNPNTDNFSPVANTDYIQPPPKKEVPEAPKPTPPSETEKKPVYIPEIPTVKKTDLKPEINLEEKSKSKKNETAAIIIAPTILPNPPKSDLSKNQPAPAGAQTVLPKEEPIITRPRQNAPIPKKDEYQRVDLSGKYGSAIQTLIQRTRYNISARTTEKNRIEQHIEDLNFQREQKEKSVYWDEKIHKGKDWDKIINYEISLEQHQLDRQNQDLKHHNNRLARLQRGELDQIEFGFLEQGYSPDPDSDGWIPKNDWYRRSVIKNNASGIAPYGSSWENNDSTVLSSLRRQGWTKTVLDANSEQVKSFQSQGVSSGIKLIQYQKEKENNLPVQGNYNSFSSLVLDASDSNALSKFSSILESLEKTQQDLKEVVLENVKGEYSSTIESIIAKLPKKILSLRLFVEDPEGLLALSKLENHKLLELSLYSNRQNDDGAWAINPNALKNVDFVKWDYVDKPNIKLYNPAEKLPGSIRFDTLTWSKDQSDPNKINEGLKIAFGSKINQRVFQGYFGGRGGYPPNLDFSKTNIKTLKGIDFDGTNKYFNDEISTWETDTGIKEQANFYLKFKNLSFGIDEDSQTDSTNSSSEKKYTVKLEDFDGQFGKRLNFGPYEFSLIELKDKSGKQVQNATLVLNGNYSEAAKSDLINFLKAAKRSSAFSKIVIDSSLSSQLGSNLEGLPVEVKTNKK
;
A
#
# COMPACT_ATOMS: atom_id res chain seq x y z
N MET A 1 -55.27 -9.67 -26.98
CA MET A 1 -55.94 -8.41 -26.58
C MET A 1 -54.90 -7.30 -26.66
N ALA A 2 -55.06 -6.31 -27.55
CA ALA A 2 -54.03 -5.29 -27.79
C ALA A 2 -54.43 -3.94 -27.15
N ILE A 3 -53.61 -3.43 -26.23
CA ILE A 3 -53.91 -2.19 -25.49
C ILE A 3 -53.20 -1.01 -26.17
N TYR A 4 -53.96 -0.20 -26.90
CA TYR A 4 -53.46 1.04 -27.51
C TYR A 4 -53.36 2.15 -26.47
N LEU A 5 -52.13 2.52 -26.09
CA LEU A 5 -51.84 3.68 -25.25
C LEU A 5 -51.53 4.91 -26.10
N THR A 6 -52.31 5.98 -25.93
CA THR A 6 -52.19 7.23 -26.69
C THR A 6 -50.92 8.02 -26.33
N ARG A 7 -50.39 8.81 -27.28
CA ARG A 7 -49.07 9.45 -27.19
C ARG A 7 -48.80 10.22 -25.89
N ARG A 8 -49.82 10.88 -25.30
CA ARG A 8 -49.68 11.62 -24.04
C ARG A 8 -49.29 10.75 -22.83
N LYS A 9 -49.65 9.46 -22.79
CA LYS A 9 -49.27 8.56 -21.68
C LYS A 9 -47.83 8.00 -21.77
N LYS A 10 -47.17 8.08 -22.94
CA LYS A 10 -45.75 7.71 -23.05
C LYS A 10 -44.82 8.75 -22.44
N LEU A 11 -45.15 10.04 -22.56
CA LEU A 11 -44.37 11.13 -21.95
C LEU A 11 -44.33 11.05 -20.42
N ILE A 12 -45.46 10.76 -19.77
CA ILE A 12 -45.58 10.71 -18.30
C ILE A 12 -44.69 9.61 -17.67
N LEU A 13 -44.50 8.48 -18.36
CA LEU A 13 -43.60 7.41 -17.91
C LEU A 13 -42.11 7.77 -18.11
N ILE A 14 -41.77 8.55 -19.13
CA ILE A 14 -40.40 9.03 -19.35
C ILE A 14 -40.03 10.10 -18.30
N SER A 15 -40.95 11.03 -17.98
CA SER A 15 -40.73 12.02 -16.93
C SER A 15 -40.62 11.41 -15.53
N LEU A 16 -41.34 10.31 -15.25
CA LEU A 16 -41.21 9.58 -13.98
C LEU A 16 -39.87 8.82 -13.86
N ALA A 17 -39.32 8.34 -14.98
CA ALA A 17 -37.99 7.73 -14.99
C ALA A 17 -36.86 8.75 -14.75
N PHE A 18 -36.97 9.96 -15.33
CA PHE A 18 -36.01 11.05 -15.10
C PHE A 18 -36.16 11.70 -13.70
N GLY A 19 -37.38 11.84 -13.19
CA GLY A 19 -37.62 12.47 -11.87
C GLY A 19 -36.96 11.76 -10.69
N LEU A 20 -36.69 10.45 -10.79
CA LEU A 20 -35.99 9.66 -9.78
C LEU A 20 -34.44 9.66 -9.92
N LEU A 21 -33.90 10.22 -11.00
CA LEU A 21 -32.46 10.41 -11.19
C LEU A 21 -31.97 11.78 -10.68
N LEU A 22 -32.80 12.82 -10.78
CA LEU A 22 -32.41 14.19 -10.43
C LEU A 22 -32.39 14.48 -8.92
N SER A 23 -33.09 13.67 -8.10
CA SER A 23 -33.03 13.77 -6.64
C SER A 23 -31.69 13.32 -6.02
N ALA A 24 -30.74 12.81 -6.82
CA ALA A 24 -29.44 12.31 -6.38
C ALA A 24 -28.26 13.30 -6.59
N ILE A 25 -28.49 14.46 -7.21
CA ILE A 25 -27.42 15.38 -7.65
C ILE A 25 -27.40 16.72 -6.88
N GLY A 26 -28.55 17.12 -6.31
CA GLY A 26 -28.85 18.46 -5.78
C GLY A 26 -28.15 18.94 -4.50
N THR A 27 -26.96 18.45 -4.15
CA THR A 27 -26.19 18.87 -2.96
C THR A 27 -24.68 19.01 -3.22
N SER A 28 -24.25 19.15 -4.48
CA SER A 28 -22.83 19.23 -4.89
C SER A 28 -22.31 20.65 -5.21
N GLY A 29 -23.14 21.69 -5.04
CA GLY A 29 -22.88 23.07 -5.45
C GLY A 29 -22.02 23.94 -4.51
N ALA A 30 -20.97 23.41 -3.88
CA ALA A 30 -20.03 24.20 -3.07
C ALA A 30 -18.62 23.61 -2.99
N TYR A 31 -17.62 24.45 -2.68
CA TYR A 31 -16.22 24.09 -2.42
C TYR A 31 -15.39 23.57 -3.60
N TYR A 32 -15.60 24.11 -4.80
CA TYR A 32 -14.49 24.30 -5.72
C TYR A 32 -13.58 25.43 -5.21
N LYS A 33 -12.45 25.06 -4.59
CA LYS A 33 -11.24 25.90 -4.53
C LYS A 33 -10.16 25.25 -5.40
N GLN A 34 -9.37 26.07 -6.06
CA GLN A 34 -8.32 25.60 -6.96
C GLN A 34 -7.21 24.90 -6.18
N ASP A 35 -6.85 23.70 -6.62
CA ASP A 35 -5.46 23.24 -6.62
C ASP A 35 -5.06 22.97 -8.07
N TYR A 36 -4.03 23.68 -8.54
CA TYR A 36 -3.49 23.51 -9.89
C TYR A 36 -2.42 22.39 -9.88
N GLN A 37 -2.11 21.83 -11.06
CA GLN A 37 -1.16 20.71 -11.24
C GLN A 37 -1.69 19.34 -10.79
N SER A 38 -2.87 18.97 -11.27
CA SER A 38 -3.38 17.59 -11.22
C SER A 38 -2.51 16.62 -12.03
N LYS A 39 -1.44 16.07 -11.43
CA LYS A 39 -0.64 14.97 -12.00
C LYS A 39 -1.41 13.63 -11.96
N TYR A 40 -2.57 13.55 -12.62
CA TYR A 40 -3.35 12.31 -12.72
C TYR A 40 -2.98 11.48 -13.95
N GLY A 41 -1.70 11.13 -14.00
CA GLY A 41 -1.25 9.87 -14.55
C GLY A 41 -0.27 9.28 -13.54
N ILE A 42 -0.63 8.16 -12.90
CA ILE A 42 0.36 7.35 -12.19
C ILE A 42 1.22 6.69 -13.26
N GLN A 43 2.25 7.41 -13.69
CA GLN A 43 3.41 6.76 -14.27
C GLN A 43 4.00 5.90 -13.17
N TYR A 44 3.92 4.58 -13.33
CA TYR A 44 4.76 3.68 -12.57
C TYR A 44 6.21 4.03 -12.89
N LEU A 45 6.86 4.77 -11.99
CA LEU A 45 8.30 4.72 -11.87
C LEU A 45 8.65 3.31 -11.40
N THR A 46 8.79 2.42 -12.38
CA THR A 46 9.40 1.09 -12.28
C THR A 46 10.91 1.16 -12.00
N ILE A 47 11.37 2.33 -11.54
CA ILE A 47 12.56 2.48 -10.73
C ILE A 47 12.16 2.05 -9.31
N SER A 48 12.30 0.74 -9.02
CA SER A 48 12.40 0.25 -7.65
C SER A 48 13.38 1.14 -6.85
N PRO A 49 13.23 1.28 -5.51
CA PRO A 49 14.19 1.97 -4.66
C PRO A 49 15.51 1.17 -4.57
N SER A 50 16.25 1.18 -5.66
CA SER A 50 17.48 0.42 -5.92
C SER A 50 18.52 1.30 -6.62
N ILE A 51 18.39 2.62 -6.43
CA ILE A 51 19.48 3.58 -6.59
C ILE A 51 19.58 4.41 -5.31
N ILE A 52 20.61 4.12 -4.51
CA ILE A 52 21.41 5.22 -3.97
C ILE A 52 21.76 6.08 -5.18
N LEU A 53 21.38 7.36 -5.18
CA LEU A 53 21.79 8.29 -6.23
C LEU A 53 23.32 8.25 -6.33
N LYS A 54 23.82 7.53 -7.33
CA LYS A 54 25.24 7.59 -7.71
C LYS A 54 25.45 9.00 -8.21
N ASN A 55 25.95 9.86 -7.34
CA ASN A 55 26.51 11.15 -7.74
C ASN A 55 27.46 10.88 -8.89
N ASN A 56 27.14 11.36 -10.09
CA ASN A 56 28.08 11.35 -11.20
C ASN A 56 29.29 12.17 -10.75
N PRO A 57 30.49 11.58 -10.61
CA PRO A 57 31.68 12.38 -10.39
C PRO A 57 31.94 13.20 -11.65
N ASN A 58 32.30 14.46 -11.48
CA ASN A 58 32.73 15.38 -12.54
C ASN A 58 31.64 15.79 -13.54
N THR A 59 30.80 16.72 -13.13
CA THR A 59 30.42 17.87 -13.98
C THR A 59 30.78 19.14 -13.24
N ASP A 60 31.57 20.01 -13.84
CA ASP A 60 32.20 21.14 -13.13
C ASP A 60 31.20 22.18 -12.60
N ASN A 61 31.65 22.95 -11.60
CA ASN A 61 30.98 24.12 -10.99
C ASN A 61 29.74 23.85 -10.10
N PHE A 62 29.90 23.05 -9.03
CA PHE A 62 29.24 23.40 -7.77
C PHE A 62 30.08 23.00 -6.54
N SER A 63 30.18 23.91 -5.56
CA SER A 63 30.88 23.70 -4.28
C SER A 63 30.07 24.30 -3.12
N PRO A 64 29.85 23.57 -2.02
CA PRO A 64 29.19 24.11 -0.83
C PRO A 64 30.13 24.17 0.40
N VAL A 65 31.39 24.62 0.26
CA VAL A 65 32.25 24.96 1.42
C VAL A 65 32.97 26.29 1.22
N ALA A 66 32.52 27.30 1.97
CA ALA A 66 33.25 28.51 2.34
C ALA A 66 32.62 29.02 3.67
N ASN A 67 33.34 29.52 4.67
CA ASN A 67 34.73 29.98 4.69
C ASN A 67 35.59 29.20 5.71
N THR A 68 36.85 28.92 5.36
CA THR A 68 38.02 28.86 6.26
C THR A 68 39.26 29.04 5.39
N ASP A 69 40.28 29.74 5.88
CA ASP A 69 41.46 30.07 5.08
C ASP A 69 42.36 28.85 4.80
N TYR A 70 42.89 28.79 3.57
CA TYR A 70 43.60 27.62 3.07
C TYR A 70 45.08 27.61 3.50
N ILE A 71 45.39 26.78 4.51
CA ILE A 71 46.78 26.45 4.87
C ILE A 71 47.28 25.34 3.93
N GLN A 72 48.38 25.58 3.22
CA GLN A 72 48.99 24.56 2.36
C GLN A 72 49.56 23.40 3.20
N PRO A 73 49.23 22.13 2.90
CA PRO A 73 49.85 20.99 3.55
C PRO A 73 51.33 20.83 3.09
N PRO A 74 52.26 20.44 3.97
CA PRO A 74 53.66 20.25 3.61
C PRO A 74 53.83 19.09 2.60
N PRO A 75 54.89 19.12 1.76
CA PRO A 75 55.11 18.13 0.72
C PRO A 75 55.30 16.72 1.30
N LYS A 76 54.71 15.72 0.62
CA LYS A 76 54.79 14.31 1.02
C LYS A 76 56.23 13.82 0.95
N LYS A 77 56.69 13.12 1.99
CA LYS A 77 57.82 12.19 1.89
C LYS A 77 57.35 10.91 1.24
N GLU A 78 58.17 10.34 0.38
CA GLU A 78 57.97 9.00 -0.15
C GLU A 78 58.22 7.95 0.95
N VAL A 79 57.47 6.84 0.89
CA VAL A 79 57.59 5.69 1.80
C VAL A 79 57.57 4.42 0.93
N PRO A 80 58.43 3.41 1.18
CA PRO A 80 58.61 2.29 0.24
C PRO A 80 57.36 1.44 0.01
N GLU A 81 57.28 0.86 -1.20
CA GLU A 81 56.20 -0.04 -1.63
C GLU A 81 56.26 -1.40 -0.90
N ALA A 82 55.11 -1.93 -0.48
CA ALA A 82 55.01 -3.19 0.25
C ALA A 82 54.89 -4.41 -0.70
N PRO A 83 55.49 -5.57 -0.36
CA PRO A 83 55.51 -6.73 -1.24
C PRO A 83 54.12 -7.41 -1.39
N LYS A 84 53.84 -7.93 -2.58
CA LYS A 84 52.59 -8.64 -2.91
C LYS A 84 52.52 -10.02 -2.23
N PRO A 85 51.35 -10.44 -1.71
CA PRO A 85 51.17 -11.78 -1.14
C PRO A 85 51.01 -12.87 -2.21
N THR A 86 51.48 -14.07 -1.87
CA THR A 86 51.43 -15.30 -2.68
C THR A 86 50.11 -16.06 -2.44
N PRO A 87 49.49 -16.70 -3.46
CA PRO A 87 48.26 -17.48 -3.24
C PRO A 87 48.50 -18.77 -2.40
N PRO A 88 47.49 -19.20 -1.61
CA PRO A 88 47.60 -20.37 -0.74
C PRO A 88 47.49 -21.72 -1.49
N SER A 89 48.11 -22.75 -0.92
CA SER A 89 48.11 -24.12 -1.45
C SER A 89 46.81 -24.89 -1.17
N GLU A 90 46.54 -25.89 -2.00
CA GLU A 90 45.46 -26.87 -1.88
C GLU A 90 45.61 -27.73 -0.62
N THR A 91 44.50 -28.14 0.03
CA THR A 91 44.52 -29.16 1.10
C THR A 91 43.18 -29.88 1.26
N GLU A 92 43.25 -31.21 1.25
CA GLU A 92 42.31 -32.29 1.62
C GLU A 92 40.80 -32.04 1.80
N LYS A 93 40.00 -32.87 1.10
CA LYS A 93 38.54 -32.97 1.26
C LYS A 93 38.16 -33.87 2.44
N LYS A 94 37.30 -33.38 3.34
CA LYS A 94 36.59 -34.25 4.30
C LYS A 94 35.37 -34.93 3.63
N PRO A 95 35.00 -36.16 4.02
CA PRO A 95 33.87 -36.88 3.42
C PRO A 95 32.51 -36.26 3.80
N VAL A 96 31.57 -36.30 2.87
CA VAL A 96 30.18 -35.84 3.08
C VAL A 96 29.32 -37.01 3.55
N TYR A 97 28.63 -36.82 4.67
CA TYR A 97 27.62 -37.77 5.16
C TYR A 97 26.27 -37.51 4.48
N ILE A 98 25.69 -38.55 3.88
CA ILE A 98 24.36 -38.50 3.25
C ILE A 98 23.44 -39.46 4.03
N PRO A 99 22.37 -38.97 4.68
CA PRO A 99 21.39 -39.85 5.33
C PRO A 99 20.51 -40.54 4.29
N GLU A 100 20.28 -41.85 4.46
CA GLU A 100 19.47 -42.66 3.54
C GLU A 100 17.97 -42.36 3.67
N ILE A 101 17.25 -42.41 2.54
CA ILE A 101 15.80 -42.23 2.49
C ILE A 101 15.11 -43.61 2.44
N PRO A 102 14.27 -43.98 3.42
CA PRO A 102 13.64 -45.30 3.45
C PRO A 102 12.66 -45.48 2.29
N THR A 103 12.84 -46.57 1.55
CA THR A 103 12.07 -46.86 0.32
C THR A 103 10.75 -47.57 0.65
N VAL A 104 9.64 -47.11 0.07
CA VAL A 104 8.34 -47.82 0.09
C VAL A 104 7.97 -48.22 -1.33
N LYS A 105 7.44 -49.44 -1.48
CA LYS A 105 7.28 -50.15 -2.75
C LYS A 105 6.23 -49.53 -3.67
N LYS A 106 6.50 -49.55 -4.98
CA LYS A 106 5.45 -49.49 -6.01
C LYS A 106 4.77 -50.85 -6.14
N THR A 107 3.51 -50.83 -6.55
CA THR A 107 2.81 -51.98 -7.15
C THR A 107 2.29 -51.53 -8.50
N ASP A 108 2.58 -52.29 -9.55
CA ASP A 108 2.16 -51.96 -10.92
C ASP A 108 0.68 -52.26 -11.17
N LEU A 109 0.08 -51.55 -12.13
CA LEU A 109 -0.93 -52.11 -13.03
C LEU A 109 -1.04 -51.24 -14.29
N LYS A 110 -0.61 -51.80 -15.43
CA LYS A 110 -0.88 -51.28 -16.78
C LYS A 110 -2.26 -51.79 -17.23
N PRO A 111 -2.96 -51.09 -18.13
CA PRO A 111 -3.09 -51.70 -19.46
C PRO A 111 -2.81 -50.73 -20.60
N GLU A 112 -2.79 -51.29 -21.81
CA GLU A 112 -2.21 -50.70 -23.02
C GLU A 112 -3.11 -50.95 -24.21
N ILE A 113 -3.48 -49.90 -24.94
CA ILE A 113 -4.04 -50.00 -26.30
C ILE A 113 -3.38 -48.90 -27.14
N ASN A 114 -3.00 -49.27 -28.36
CA ASN A 114 -2.38 -48.44 -29.39
C ASN A 114 -3.15 -48.69 -30.70
N LEU A 115 -3.29 -47.68 -31.57
CA LEU A 115 -3.20 -47.81 -33.04
C LEU A 115 -3.35 -46.47 -33.78
N GLU A 116 -3.02 -46.51 -35.07
CA GLU A 116 -2.90 -45.39 -36.02
C GLU A 116 -4.30 -44.98 -36.61
N GLU A 117 -4.53 -44.07 -37.57
CA GLU A 117 -3.80 -43.83 -38.84
C GLU A 117 -4.05 -42.44 -39.53
N LYS A 118 -3.68 -42.33 -40.82
CA LYS A 118 -3.40 -41.09 -41.58
C LYS A 118 -4.59 -40.64 -42.47
N SER A 119 -4.58 -39.38 -42.95
CA SER A 119 -4.78 -39.05 -44.39
C SER A 119 -4.49 -37.56 -44.74
N LYS A 120 -4.62 -37.17 -46.01
CA LYS A 120 -3.92 -36.05 -46.69
C LYS A 120 -4.86 -35.00 -47.30
N SER A 121 -4.42 -33.73 -47.41
CA SER A 121 -4.44 -32.86 -48.64
C SER A 121 -3.75 -31.51 -48.31
N LYS A 122 -2.92 -30.79 -49.11
CA LYS A 122 -2.89 -30.37 -50.54
C LYS A 122 -4.07 -29.46 -50.96
N LYS A 123 -3.90 -28.38 -51.74
CA LYS A 123 -2.74 -27.55 -52.20
C LYS A 123 -3.31 -26.28 -52.91
N ASN A 124 -2.56 -25.16 -53.05
CA ASN A 124 -2.29 -24.43 -54.32
C ASN A 124 -1.67 -23.01 -54.12
N GLU A 125 -1.08 -22.46 -55.18
CA GLU A 125 -0.28 -21.21 -55.21
C GLU A 125 -0.74 -20.21 -56.30
N THR A 126 -0.39 -18.91 -56.13
CA THR A 126 -0.05 -17.89 -57.16
C THR A 126 0.65 -16.71 -56.44
N ALA A 127 1.90 -16.30 -56.72
CA ALA A 127 2.54 -15.73 -57.94
C ALA A 127 2.11 -14.26 -58.22
N ALA A 128 2.90 -13.24 -57.80
CA ALA A 128 3.99 -12.53 -58.53
C ALA A 128 3.44 -11.31 -59.34
N ILE A 129 4.15 -10.20 -59.67
CA ILE A 129 5.47 -9.98 -60.31
C ILE A 129 6.01 -8.52 -60.08
N ILE A 130 7.34 -8.38 -59.88
CA ILE A 130 8.37 -7.39 -60.34
C ILE A 130 7.97 -5.97 -60.88
N ILE A 131 8.76 -4.91 -60.55
CA ILE A 131 9.52 -3.98 -61.47
C ILE A 131 10.31 -2.88 -60.69
N ALA A 132 11.45 -2.41 -61.23
CA ALA A 132 12.35 -1.30 -60.81
C ALA A 132 12.90 -0.58 -62.08
N PRO A 133 13.86 0.41 -62.11
CA PRO A 133 14.66 1.06 -61.04
C PRO A 133 14.94 2.60 -61.18
N THR A 134 15.73 3.17 -60.22
CA THR A 134 16.76 4.26 -60.26
C THR A 134 16.68 5.51 -61.20
N ILE A 135 17.00 6.73 -60.67
CA ILE A 135 17.98 7.75 -61.20
C ILE A 135 18.06 9.05 -60.33
N LEU A 136 19.19 9.79 -60.38
CA LEU A 136 19.57 11.09 -59.72
C LEU A 136 19.96 12.15 -60.81
N PRO A 137 20.16 13.49 -60.60
CA PRO A 137 20.67 14.19 -59.39
C PRO A 137 20.18 15.66 -59.07
N ASN A 138 20.87 16.29 -58.08
CA ASN A 138 20.98 17.71 -57.59
C ASN A 138 21.13 18.86 -58.63
N PRO A 139 21.32 20.20 -58.29
CA PRO A 139 21.25 21.02 -57.04
C PRO A 139 20.29 22.26 -57.22
N PRO A 140 20.44 23.55 -56.75
CA PRO A 140 21.31 24.24 -55.75
C PRO A 140 20.59 25.18 -54.70
N LYS A 141 20.71 26.53 -54.77
CA LYS A 141 20.38 27.55 -53.71
C LYS A 141 20.20 29.00 -54.25
N SER A 142 19.52 29.88 -53.49
CA SER A 142 19.88 31.32 -53.24
C SER A 142 18.83 32.05 -52.35
N ASP A 143 19.02 33.22 -51.70
CA ASP A 143 20.08 33.80 -50.81
C ASP A 143 19.57 35.16 -50.20
N LEU A 144 20.34 35.85 -49.33
CA LEU A 144 20.30 37.31 -48.96
C LEU A 144 19.12 37.87 -48.07
N SER A 145 19.19 39.01 -47.31
CA SER A 145 20.28 39.80 -46.64
C SER A 145 19.82 41.13 -45.95
N LYS A 146 20.27 41.45 -44.71
CA LYS A 146 20.51 42.83 -44.07
C LYS A 146 19.29 43.78 -43.81
N ASN A 147 19.33 44.93 -43.06
CA ASN A 147 20.12 45.48 -41.91
C ASN A 147 19.47 46.78 -41.30
N GLN A 148 19.59 47.02 -39.98
CA GLN A 148 19.74 48.33 -39.24
C GLN A 148 18.72 49.50 -39.42
N PRO A 149 18.79 50.64 -38.66
CA PRO A 149 19.28 50.92 -37.29
C PRO A 149 18.21 51.67 -36.42
N ALA A 150 18.60 52.32 -35.30
CA ALA A 150 17.72 53.04 -34.36
C ALA A 150 18.20 54.48 -34.00
N PRO A 151 17.33 55.38 -33.50
CA PRO A 151 17.67 56.66 -32.86
C PRO A 151 17.49 56.65 -31.31
N ALA A 152 17.86 57.74 -30.61
CA ALA A 152 17.88 57.80 -29.14
C ALA A 152 17.52 59.20 -28.56
N GLY A 153 17.19 59.24 -27.26
CA GLY A 153 17.42 60.42 -26.41
C GLY A 153 16.21 61.07 -25.72
N ALA A 154 16.07 60.86 -24.40
CA ALA A 154 15.57 61.82 -23.40
C ALA A 154 15.75 61.23 -21.98
N GLN A 155 16.00 62.06 -20.96
CA GLN A 155 16.01 61.67 -19.55
C GLN A 155 15.00 62.51 -18.75
N THR A 156 14.26 61.86 -17.85
CA THR A 156 13.43 62.52 -16.82
C THR A 156 13.56 61.74 -15.51
N VAL A 157 13.47 62.43 -14.36
CA VAL A 157 13.97 61.92 -13.08
C VAL A 157 12.96 61.07 -12.30
N LEU A 158 13.44 59.89 -11.88
CA LEU A 158 13.02 59.03 -10.76
C LEU A 158 11.82 59.45 -9.90
N PRO A 159 10.81 58.57 -9.81
CA PRO A 159 10.29 58.06 -8.54
C PRO A 159 11.22 56.97 -7.98
N LYS A 160 11.24 56.80 -6.65
CA LYS A 160 12.01 55.77 -5.96
C LYS A 160 11.28 54.42 -6.06
N GLU A 161 11.66 53.57 -7.01
CA GLU A 161 11.13 52.21 -7.08
C GLU A 161 11.47 51.42 -5.80
N GLU A 162 10.47 50.73 -5.25
CA GLU A 162 10.73 49.55 -4.42
C GLU A 162 11.48 48.51 -5.28
N PRO A 163 12.34 47.64 -4.70
CA PRO A 163 13.06 46.65 -5.48
C PRO A 163 12.09 45.68 -6.15
N ILE A 164 11.75 45.96 -7.41
CA ILE A 164 11.04 45.04 -8.28
C ILE A 164 11.89 43.78 -8.33
N ILE A 165 11.43 42.72 -7.67
CA ILE A 165 11.97 41.38 -7.87
C ILE A 165 11.58 41.00 -9.29
N THR A 166 12.43 41.43 -10.22
CA THR A 166 12.50 40.97 -11.60
C THR A 166 12.91 39.51 -11.53
N ARG A 167 11.94 38.65 -11.20
CA ARG A 167 11.95 37.26 -11.66
C ARG A 167 12.35 37.35 -13.13
N PRO A 168 13.48 36.78 -13.55
CA PRO A 168 13.88 36.88 -14.94
C PRO A 168 12.70 36.39 -15.76
N ARG A 169 12.34 37.11 -16.83
CA ARG A 169 11.48 36.53 -17.87
C ARG A 169 12.28 35.38 -18.46
N GLN A 170 12.13 34.21 -17.85
CA GLN A 170 12.23 32.95 -18.56
C GLN A 170 11.25 33.09 -19.70
N ASN A 171 11.78 33.40 -20.89
CA ASN A 171 11.08 33.15 -22.14
C ASN A 171 10.57 31.71 -22.02
N ALA A 172 9.25 31.52 -22.12
CA ALA A 172 8.65 30.20 -21.96
C ALA A 172 9.47 29.21 -22.78
N PRO A 173 10.02 28.14 -22.17
CA PRO A 173 11.09 27.36 -22.78
C PRO A 173 10.61 26.92 -24.15
N ILE A 174 11.35 27.32 -25.20
CA ILE A 174 10.98 27.05 -26.59
C ILE A 174 10.69 25.54 -26.65
N PRO A 175 9.44 25.13 -26.97
CA PRO A 175 9.06 23.73 -26.82
C PRO A 175 10.04 22.90 -27.63
N LYS A 176 10.75 21.98 -26.96
CA LYS A 176 11.68 21.08 -27.62
C LYS A 176 10.90 20.42 -28.75
N LYS A 177 11.35 20.64 -29.98
CA LYS A 177 10.74 20.05 -31.17
C LYS A 177 10.72 18.54 -30.96
N ASP A 178 9.52 17.96 -30.90
CA ASP A 178 9.35 16.55 -30.53
C ASP A 178 10.22 15.67 -31.45
N GLU A 179 11.19 15.00 -30.85
CA GLU A 179 12.16 14.17 -31.57
C GLU A 179 11.64 12.73 -31.61
N TYR A 180 10.94 12.41 -32.69
CA TYR A 180 10.28 11.12 -32.87
C TYR A 180 11.20 10.09 -33.53
N GLN A 181 11.44 8.98 -32.85
CA GLN A 181 12.17 7.84 -33.38
C GLN A 181 11.25 7.02 -34.29
N ARG A 182 11.63 6.84 -35.55
CA ARG A 182 10.86 6.02 -36.50
C ARG A 182 11.34 4.57 -36.50
N VAL A 183 10.38 3.64 -36.46
CA VAL A 183 10.59 2.19 -36.38
C VAL A 183 9.64 1.45 -37.33
N ASP A 184 9.97 0.20 -37.64
CA ASP A 184 9.18 -0.67 -38.51
C ASP A 184 7.95 -1.24 -37.77
N LEU A 185 6.76 -1.03 -38.36
CA LEU A 185 5.47 -1.56 -37.88
C LEU A 185 5.35 -3.09 -37.93
N SER A 186 6.24 -3.76 -38.68
CA SER A 186 6.38 -5.21 -38.76
C SER A 186 7.62 -5.78 -38.04
N GLY A 187 8.49 -4.90 -37.52
CA GLY A 187 9.74 -5.26 -36.86
C GLY A 187 9.62 -5.53 -35.36
N LYS A 188 10.73 -5.39 -34.62
CA LYS A 188 10.90 -5.65 -33.16
C LYS A 188 9.75 -5.12 -32.29
N TYR A 189 9.12 -4.02 -32.67
CA TYR A 189 8.08 -3.33 -31.89
C TYR A 189 6.68 -3.35 -32.51
N GLY A 190 6.48 -4.07 -33.63
CA GLY A 190 5.21 -4.05 -34.36
C GLY A 190 3.99 -4.38 -33.50
N SER A 191 4.08 -5.44 -32.68
CA SER A 191 3.00 -5.85 -31.76
C SER A 191 2.67 -4.77 -30.72
N ALA A 192 3.69 -4.18 -30.10
CA ALA A 192 3.52 -3.10 -29.12
C ALA A 192 2.88 -1.85 -29.75
N ILE A 193 3.31 -1.47 -30.96
CA ILE A 193 2.72 -0.34 -31.69
C ILE A 193 1.25 -0.62 -32.03
N GLN A 194 0.88 -1.86 -32.37
CA GLN A 194 -0.54 -2.22 -32.52
C GLN A 194 -1.31 -2.07 -31.20
N THR A 195 -0.77 -2.51 -30.05
CA THR A 195 -1.41 -2.27 -28.74
C THR A 195 -1.63 -0.78 -28.48
N LEU A 196 -0.61 0.07 -28.70
CA LEU A 196 -0.72 1.53 -28.56
C LEU A 196 -1.75 2.14 -29.52
N ILE A 197 -1.84 1.65 -30.76
CA ILE A 197 -2.85 2.09 -31.75
C ILE A 197 -4.26 1.75 -31.28
N GLN A 198 -4.51 0.51 -30.82
CA GLN A 198 -5.84 0.11 -30.37
C GLN A 198 -6.23 0.82 -29.06
N ARG A 199 -5.28 0.99 -28.12
CA ARG A 199 -5.48 1.77 -26.89
C ARG A 199 -5.81 3.23 -27.18
N THR A 200 -5.07 3.86 -28.10
CA THR A 200 -5.33 5.25 -28.49
C THR A 200 -6.69 5.39 -29.20
N ARG A 201 -7.11 4.42 -30.03
CA ARG A 201 -8.46 4.37 -30.61
C ARG A 201 -9.55 4.24 -29.54
N TYR A 202 -9.36 3.37 -28.55
CA TYR A 202 -10.29 3.24 -27.42
C TYR A 202 -10.43 4.56 -26.67
N ASN A 203 -9.32 5.22 -26.34
CA ASN A 203 -9.31 6.52 -25.67
C ASN A 203 -10.04 7.60 -26.50
N ILE A 204 -9.80 7.67 -27.82
CA ILE A 204 -10.54 8.58 -28.71
C ILE A 204 -12.04 8.30 -28.62
N SER A 205 -12.46 7.03 -28.75
CA SER A 205 -13.89 6.67 -28.69
C SER A 205 -14.52 7.05 -27.35
N ALA A 206 -13.86 6.77 -26.23
CA ALA A 206 -14.36 7.10 -24.89
C ALA A 206 -14.45 8.61 -24.67
N ARG A 207 -13.43 9.36 -25.10
CA ARG A 207 -13.40 10.83 -25.02
C ARG A 207 -14.42 11.50 -25.95
N THR A 208 -14.72 10.91 -27.12
CA THR A 208 -15.81 11.36 -27.99
C THR A 208 -17.17 11.12 -27.35
N THR A 209 -17.42 9.95 -26.74
CA THR A 209 -18.67 9.69 -26.02
C THR A 209 -18.88 10.67 -24.87
N GLU A 210 -17.85 10.91 -24.05
CA GLU A 210 -17.94 11.85 -22.92
C GLU A 210 -18.07 13.31 -23.36
N LYS A 211 -17.33 13.71 -24.41
CA LYS A 211 -17.52 15.00 -25.08
C LYS A 211 -18.98 15.22 -25.47
N ASN A 212 -19.58 14.27 -26.19
CA ASN A 212 -20.96 14.38 -26.66
C ASN A 212 -21.95 14.47 -25.48
N ARG A 213 -21.66 13.79 -24.37
CA ARG A 213 -22.47 13.86 -23.12
C ARG A 213 -22.40 15.25 -22.49
N ILE A 214 -21.23 15.88 -22.47
CA ILE A 214 -21.02 17.23 -21.95
C ILE A 214 -21.67 18.27 -22.88
N GLU A 215 -21.53 18.15 -24.20
CA GLU A 215 -22.19 19.03 -25.17
C GLU A 215 -23.73 18.99 -25.01
N GLN A 216 -24.33 17.79 -24.87
CA GLN A 216 -25.76 17.63 -24.58
C GLN A 216 -26.18 18.22 -23.22
N HIS A 217 -25.32 18.14 -22.19
CA HIS A 217 -25.63 18.73 -20.89
C HIS A 217 -25.55 20.26 -20.93
N ILE A 218 -24.59 20.82 -21.67
CA ILE A 218 -24.50 22.26 -21.94
C ILE A 218 -25.74 22.72 -22.72
N GLU A 219 -26.20 21.98 -23.74
CA GLU A 219 -27.45 22.29 -24.46
C GLU A 219 -28.66 22.33 -23.51
N ASP A 220 -28.81 21.34 -22.63
CA ASP A 220 -29.90 21.30 -21.63
C ASP A 220 -29.81 22.46 -20.61
N LEU A 221 -28.61 22.78 -20.09
CA LEU A 221 -28.42 23.92 -19.19
C LEU A 221 -28.73 25.27 -19.88
N ASN A 222 -28.35 25.44 -21.15
CA ASN A 222 -28.74 26.62 -21.94
C ASN A 222 -30.27 26.67 -22.15
N PHE A 223 -30.91 25.55 -22.46
CA PHE A 223 -32.37 25.45 -22.59
C PHE A 223 -33.10 25.75 -21.27
N GLN A 224 -32.60 25.26 -20.13
CA GLN A 224 -33.12 25.59 -18.80
C GLN A 224 -32.97 27.08 -18.46
N ARG A 225 -31.86 27.72 -18.86
CA ARG A 225 -31.66 29.17 -18.71
C ARG A 225 -32.67 29.97 -19.55
N GLU A 226 -32.91 29.55 -20.79
CA GLU A 226 -33.85 30.21 -21.72
C GLU A 226 -35.32 29.98 -21.36
N GLN A 227 -35.67 28.80 -20.85
CA GLN A 227 -37.03 28.42 -20.47
C GLN A 227 -37.30 28.51 -18.96
N LYS A 228 -36.58 29.39 -18.23
CA LYS A 228 -36.64 29.46 -16.75
C LYS A 228 -38.06 29.49 -16.19
N GLU A 229 -38.96 30.27 -16.80
CA GLU A 229 -40.37 30.45 -16.42
C GLU A 229 -41.25 29.19 -16.61
N LYS A 230 -40.70 28.13 -17.20
CA LYS A 230 -41.35 26.82 -17.43
C LYS A 230 -40.59 25.67 -16.75
N SER A 231 -39.47 25.95 -16.07
CA SER A 231 -38.71 24.92 -15.35
C SER A 231 -39.49 24.44 -14.13
N VAL A 232 -39.50 23.12 -13.89
CA VAL A 232 -40.16 22.52 -12.72
C VAL A 232 -39.45 22.88 -11.40
N TYR A 233 -38.25 23.46 -11.49
CA TYR A 233 -37.44 23.94 -10.37
C TYR A 233 -37.55 25.47 -10.14
N TRP A 234 -38.35 26.18 -10.95
CA TRP A 234 -38.53 27.63 -10.83
C TRP A 234 -39.61 28.00 -9.80
N ASP A 235 -39.17 28.51 -8.65
CA ASP A 235 -40.05 29.18 -7.66
C ASP A 235 -39.64 30.65 -7.46
N GLU A 236 -40.54 31.56 -7.83
CA GLU A 236 -40.41 33.01 -7.61
C GLU A 236 -40.22 33.40 -6.13
N LYS A 237 -40.70 32.59 -5.19
CA LYS A 237 -40.61 32.88 -3.74
C LYS A 237 -39.24 32.56 -3.18
N ILE A 238 -38.56 31.53 -3.70
CA ILE A 238 -37.20 31.14 -3.30
C ILE A 238 -36.17 32.08 -3.94
N HIS A 239 -36.38 32.48 -5.20
CA HIS A 239 -35.36 33.20 -5.98
C HIS A 239 -35.43 34.73 -5.92
N LYS A 240 -36.32 35.32 -5.11
CA LYS A 240 -36.42 36.77 -4.84
C LYS A 240 -35.25 37.38 -4.03
N GLY A 241 -34.07 36.75 -4.09
CA GLY A 241 -32.89 37.13 -3.32
C GLY A 241 -31.58 37.15 -4.11
N LYS A 242 -31.21 36.04 -4.77
CA LYS A 242 -29.88 35.90 -5.43
C LYS A 242 -29.86 34.96 -6.65
N ASP A 243 -29.23 35.46 -7.73
CA ASP A 243 -28.23 34.72 -8.52
C ASP A 243 -28.60 33.43 -9.30
N TRP A 244 -29.87 33.12 -9.64
CA TRP A 244 -30.20 31.98 -10.53
C TRP A 244 -29.37 31.99 -11.83
N ASP A 245 -29.38 33.12 -12.56
CA ASP A 245 -28.65 33.27 -13.82
C ASP A 245 -27.13 33.13 -13.66
N LYS A 246 -26.60 33.33 -12.44
CA LYS A 246 -25.17 33.20 -12.12
C LYS A 246 -24.80 31.78 -11.69
N ILE A 247 -25.71 31.04 -11.05
CA ILE A 247 -25.55 29.61 -10.76
C ILE A 247 -25.50 28.84 -12.09
N ILE A 248 -26.52 29.01 -12.94
CA ILE A 248 -26.59 28.26 -14.21
C ILE A 248 -25.47 28.64 -15.19
N ASN A 249 -25.04 29.91 -15.24
CA ASN A 249 -23.87 30.30 -16.02
C ASN A 249 -22.54 29.83 -15.40
N TYR A 250 -22.47 29.59 -14.08
CA TYR A 250 -21.31 28.97 -13.44
C TYR A 250 -21.23 27.46 -13.76
N GLU A 251 -22.37 26.75 -13.74
CA GLU A 251 -22.47 25.35 -14.16
C GLU A 251 -22.10 25.19 -15.65
N ILE A 252 -22.66 26.02 -16.54
CA ILE A 252 -22.28 26.06 -17.96
C ILE A 252 -20.78 26.36 -18.14
N SER A 253 -20.18 27.22 -17.31
CA SER A 253 -18.75 27.53 -17.34
C SER A 253 -17.87 26.35 -16.88
N LEU A 254 -18.30 25.62 -15.84
CA LEU A 254 -17.64 24.37 -15.42
C LEU A 254 -17.69 23.32 -16.53
N GLU A 255 -18.86 23.09 -17.12
CA GLU A 255 -19.03 22.13 -18.21
C GLU A 255 -18.27 22.54 -19.48
N GLN A 256 -18.22 23.83 -19.82
CA GLN A 256 -17.37 24.32 -20.92
C GLN A 256 -15.88 24.04 -20.65
N HIS A 257 -15.41 24.19 -19.41
CA HIS A 257 -14.05 23.82 -19.02
C HIS A 257 -13.84 22.29 -19.02
N GLN A 258 -14.89 21.48 -18.81
CA GLN A 258 -14.82 20.02 -19.03
C GLN A 258 -14.69 19.70 -20.52
N LEU A 259 -15.50 20.33 -21.37
CA LEU A 259 -15.51 20.20 -22.82
C LEU A 259 -14.17 20.61 -23.45
N ASP A 260 -13.59 21.73 -23.02
CA ASP A 260 -12.28 22.20 -23.49
C ASP A 260 -11.16 21.20 -23.15
N ARG A 261 -11.22 20.54 -21.98
CA ARG A 261 -10.32 19.43 -21.65
C ARG A 261 -10.56 18.20 -22.53
N GLN A 262 -11.81 17.80 -22.78
CA GLN A 262 -12.09 16.68 -23.71
C GLN A 262 -11.59 16.98 -25.13
N ASN A 263 -11.73 18.22 -25.61
CA ASN A 263 -11.20 18.65 -26.91
C ASN A 263 -9.65 18.62 -26.95
N GLN A 264 -8.97 18.94 -25.84
CA GLN A 264 -7.51 18.82 -25.73
C GLN A 264 -7.04 17.37 -25.69
N ASP A 265 -7.68 16.51 -24.89
CA ASP A 265 -7.41 15.06 -24.85
C ASP A 265 -7.64 14.41 -26.22
N LEU A 266 -8.74 14.74 -26.89
CA LEU A 266 -9.02 14.28 -28.26
C LEU A 266 -7.96 14.74 -29.25
N LYS A 267 -7.49 15.99 -29.18
CA LYS A 267 -6.41 16.50 -30.04
C LYS A 267 -5.09 15.75 -29.76
N HIS A 268 -4.75 15.51 -28.50
CA HIS A 268 -3.58 14.73 -28.11
C HIS A 268 -3.65 13.30 -28.66
N HIS A 269 -4.74 12.57 -28.41
CA HIS A 269 -4.87 11.18 -28.84
C HIS A 269 -4.97 11.04 -30.37
N ASN A 270 -5.64 11.95 -31.10
CA ASN A 270 -5.65 11.92 -32.56
C ASN A 270 -4.25 12.15 -33.15
N ASN A 271 -3.48 13.10 -32.59
CA ASN A 271 -2.08 13.31 -32.98
C ASN A 271 -1.22 12.05 -32.69
N ARG A 272 -1.38 11.45 -31.51
CA ARG A 272 -0.68 10.21 -31.12
C ARG A 272 -1.05 9.03 -32.03
N LEU A 273 -2.32 8.86 -32.39
CA LEU A 273 -2.77 7.82 -33.32
C LEU A 273 -2.12 7.99 -34.70
N ALA A 274 -2.20 9.20 -35.27
CA ALA A 274 -1.59 9.50 -36.57
C ALA A 274 -0.07 9.31 -36.55
N ARG A 275 0.60 9.60 -35.43
CA ARG A 275 2.03 9.36 -35.20
C ARG A 275 2.35 7.85 -35.17
N LEU A 276 1.69 7.09 -34.30
CA LEU A 276 1.89 5.64 -34.17
C LEU A 276 1.62 4.91 -35.49
N GLN A 277 0.62 5.32 -36.27
CA GLN A 277 0.32 4.77 -37.59
C GLN A 277 1.43 4.98 -38.65
N ARG A 278 2.39 5.89 -38.43
CA ARG A 278 3.57 6.08 -39.29
C ARG A 278 4.81 5.32 -38.81
N GLY A 279 4.69 4.57 -37.70
CA GLY A 279 5.82 3.94 -37.01
C GLY A 279 6.66 4.92 -36.21
N GLU A 280 6.13 6.10 -35.86
CA GLU A 280 6.83 7.11 -35.06
C GLU A 280 6.52 6.91 -33.56
N LEU A 281 7.57 6.83 -32.75
CA LEU A 281 7.53 6.77 -31.29
C LEU A 281 8.19 8.03 -30.71
N ASP A 282 7.76 8.50 -29.55
CA ASP A 282 8.55 9.50 -28.81
C ASP A 282 9.68 8.86 -27.98
N GLN A 283 10.56 9.68 -27.43
CA GLN A 283 11.73 9.23 -26.67
C GLN A 283 11.37 8.36 -25.45
N ILE A 284 10.18 8.55 -24.87
CA ILE A 284 9.71 7.78 -23.70
C ILE A 284 9.16 6.43 -24.16
N GLU A 285 8.27 6.42 -25.16
CA GLU A 285 7.70 5.19 -25.72
C GLU A 285 8.81 4.28 -26.32
N PHE A 286 9.78 4.86 -27.03
CA PHE A 286 10.93 4.12 -27.55
C PHE A 286 11.88 3.64 -26.43
N GLY A 287 12.11 4.46 -25.41
CA GLY A 287 12.96 4.12 -24.26
C GLY A 287 12.44 2.93 -23.47
N PHE A 288 11.13 2.87 -23.19
CA PHE A 288 10.49 1.72 -22.55
C PHE A 288 10.61 0.45 -23.42
N LEU A 289 10.43 0.58 -24.74
CA LEU A 289 10.53 -0.54 -25.68
C LEU A 289 11.95 -1.13 -25.77
N GLU A 290 13.00 -0.30 -25.77
CA GLU A 290 14.39 -0.80 -25.69
C GLU A 290 14.70 -1.47 -24.34
N GLN A 291 14.10 -0.98 -23.25
CA GLN A 291 14.18 -1.62 -21.92
C GLN A 291 13.35 -2.92 -21.82
N GLY A 292 12.61 -3.29 -22.88
CA GLY A 292 11.84 -4.54 -22.97
C GLY A 292 10.46 -4.49 -22.33
N TYR A 293 9.93 -3.29 -22.05
CA TYR A 293 8.55 -3.12 -21.59
C TYR A 293 7.56 -3.34 -22.73
N SER A 294 6.35 -3.79 -22.40
CA SER A 294 5.23 -3.85 -23.34
C SER A 294 4.12 -2.88 -22.90
N PRO A 295 3.45 -2.17 -23.81
CA PRO A 295 2.27 -1.38 -23.49
C PRO A 295 1.19 -2.23 -22.80
N ASP A 296 0.54 -1.69 -21.78
CA ASP A 296 -0.62 -2.33 -21.15
C ASP A 296 -1.83 -2.28 -22.10
N PRO A 297 -2.55 -3.39 -22.37
CA PRO A 297 -3.80 -3.32 -23.13
C PRO A 297 -4.89 -2.55 -22.39
N ASP A 298 -4.88 -2.60 -21.06
CA ASP A 298 -5.97 -2.13 -20.20
C ASP A 298 -5.88 -0.63 -19.83
N SER A 299 -4.71 0.00 -20.03
CA SER A 299 -4.43 1.41 -19.69
C SER A 299 -3.43 2.07 -20.65
N ASP A 300 -3.08 3.34 -20.43
CA ASP A 300 -1.94 4.00 -21.12
C ASP A 300 -0.57 3.71 -20.46
N GLY A 301 -0.53 2.75 -19.53
CA GLY A 301 0.66 2.33 -18.81
C GLY A 301 1.59 1.41 -19.60
N TRP A 302 2.71 1.08 -18.97
CA TRP A 302 3.75 0.19 -19.50
C TRP A 302 4.01 -0.94 -18.50
N ILE A 303 3.87 -2.18 -18.98
CA ILE A 303 4.16 -3.40 -18.24
C ILE A 303 5.67 -3.67 -18.36
N PRO A 304 6.43 -3.78 -17.24
CA PRO A 304 7.84 -4.15 -17.30
C PRO A 304 8.02 -5.59 -17.79
N LYS A 305 9.14 -5.86 -18.46
CA LYS A 305 9.52 -7.21 -18.92
C LYS A 305 9.35 -8.28 -17.83
N ASN A 306 9.64 -7.90 -16.57
CA ASN A 306 9.42 -8.74 -15.41
C ASN A 306 8.45 -8.12 -14.40
N ASP A 307 7.15 -8.12 -14.73
CA ASP A 307 6.09 -7.68 -13.82
C ASP A 307 5.85 -8.71 -12.69
N TRP A 308 6.73 -8.68 -11.69
CA TRP A 308 6.64 -9.49 -10.47
C TRP A 308 5.43 -9.09 -9.62
N TYR A 309 5.03 -7.82 -9.68
CA TYR A 309 3.88 -7.27 -8.97
C TYR A 309 2.58 -7.90 -9.48
N ARG A 310 2.26 -7.76 -10.76
CA ARG A 310 1.05 -8.34 -11.40
C ARG A 310 1.01 -9.86 -11.25
N ARG A 311 2.16 -10.56 -11.26
CA ARG A 311 2.22 -12.00 -10.92
C ARG A 311 1.91 -12.29 -9.45
N SER A 312 2.42 -11.48 -8.52
CA SER A 312 2.08 -11.57 -7.09
C SER A 312 0.59 -11.34 -6.87
N VAL A 313 0.01 -10.34 -7.52
CA VAL A 313 -1.43 -10.05 -7.51
C VAL A 313 -2.27 -11.23 -7.99
N ILE A 314 -1.95 -11.79 -9.16
CA ILE A 314 -2.65 -12.99 -9.68
C ILE A 314 -2.56 -14.14 -8.68
N LYS A 315 -1.37 -14.40 -8.11
CA LYS A 315 -1.18 -15.44 -7.08
C LYS A 315 -2.01 -15.16 -5.82
N ASN A 316 -2.08 -13.91 -5.38
CA ASN A 316 -2.78 -13.45 -4.17
C ASN A 316 -4.31 -13.34 -4.36
N ASN A 317 -4.78 -13.29 -5.61
CA ASN A 317 -6.20 -13.38 -5.99
C ASN A 317 -6.63 -14.83 -6.22
N ALA A 318 -5.72 -15.69 -6.69
CA ALA A 318 -5.89 -17.14 -6.79
C ALA A 318 -5.64 -17.90 -5.46
N SER A 319 -5.28 -17.18 -4.39
CA SER A 319 -5.11 -17.71 -3.03
C SER A 319 -6.35 -17.44 -2.17
N GLY A 320 -6.56 -18.24 -1.13
CA GLY A 320 -7.64 -18.03 -0.16
C GLY A 320 -8.88 -18.91 -0.38
N ILE A 321 -9.97 -18.55 0.29
CA ILE A 321 -11.21 -19.35 0.34
C ILE A 321 -12.09 -19.21 -0.92
N ALA A 322 -11.94 -18.08 -1.62
CA ALA A 322 -12.76 -17.69 -2.76
C ALA A 322 -11.87 -17.11 -3.88
N PRO A 323 -11.05 -17.95 -4.53
CA PRO A 323 -10.08 -17.50 -5.52
C PRO A 323 -10.73 -16.94 -6.80
N TYR A 324 -10.05 -15.98 -7.43
CA TYR A 324 -10.47 -15.31 -8.66
C TYR A 324 -9.28 -14.87 -9.54
N GLY A 325 -9.49 -14.81 -10.86
CA GLY A 325 -8.43 -14.64 -11.87
C GLY A 325 -8.04 -13.19 -12.22
N SER A 326 -8.22 -12.22 -11.31
CA SER A 326 -7.87 -10.82 -11.61
C SER A 326 -6.36 -10.59 -11.58
N SER A 327 -5.84 -9.84 -12.56
CA SER A 327 -4.46 -9.33 -12.52
C SER A 327 -4.31 -8.00 -11.79
N TRP A 328 -5.41 -7.45 -11.28
CA TRP A 328 -5.46 -6.21 -10.52
C TRP A 328 -6.00 -6.51 -9.11
N GLU A 329 -5.55 -5.79 -8.09
CA GLU A 329 -6.15 -5.88 -6.76
C GLU A 329 -7.58 -5.34 -6.74
N ASN A 330 -8.38 -5.74 -5.75
CA ASN A 330 -9.63 -5.04 -5.50
C ASN A 330 -9.32 -3.69 -4.86
N ASN A 331 -9.71 -2.61 -5.54
CA ASN A 331 -9.55 -1.24 -5.05
C ASN A 331 -10.90 -0.62 -4.63
N ASP A 332 -11.99 -1.40 -4.71
CA ASP A 332 -13.36 -0.97 -4.41
C ASP A 332 -13.75 -1.31 -2.96
N SER A 333 -13.91 -0.27 -2.14
CA SER A 333 -14.40 -0.35 -0.76
C SER A 333 -15.86 -0.84 -0.66
N THR A 334 -16.67 -0.63 -1.69
CA THR A 334 -18.07 -1.08 -1.74
C THR A 334 -18.18 -2.57 -1.98
N VAL A 335 -17.24 -3.17 -2.74
CA VAL A 335 -17.08 -4.64 -2.83
C VAL A 335 -16.75 -5.24 -1.47
N LEU A 336 -15.86 -4.59 -0.71
CA LEU A 336 -15.50 -5.02 0.64
C LEU A 336 -16.65 -4.87 1.65
N SER A 337 -17.30 -3.71 1.74
CA SER A 337 -18.41 -3.46 2.68
C SER A 337 -19.67 -4.28 2.36
N SER A 338 -19.98 -4.47 1.08
CA SER A 338 -21.08 -5.35 0.65
C SER A 338 -20.75 -6.84 0.77
N LEU A 339 -19.57 -7.22 1.32
CA LEU A 339 -19.08 -8.60 1.45
C LEU A 339 -19.10 -9.38 0.14
N ARG A 340 -18.86 -8.73 -1.00
CA ARG A 340 -18.76 -9.43 -2.28
C ARG A 340 -17.44 -10.21 -2.38
N ARG A 341 -17.42 -11.19 -3.27
CA ARG A 341 -16.26 -12.00 -3.66
C ARG A 341 -16.29 -12.02 -5.19
N GLN A 342 -15.24 -11.54 -5.86
CA GLN A 342 -15.19 -11.54 -7.33
C GLN A 342 -15.16 -12.99 -7.84
N GLY A 343 -15.93 -13.34 -8.88
CA GLY A 343 -16.00 -14.73 -9.36
C GLY A 343 -16.89 -15.66 -8.52
N TRP A 344 -17.68 -15.12 -7.59
CA TRP A 344 -18.53 -15.86 -6.65
C TRP A 344 -19.84 -15.09 -6.36
N THR A 345 -20.96 -15.63 -6.83
CA THR A 345 -22.30 -15.11 -6.55
C THR A 345 -22.61 -15.19 -5.05
N LYS A 346 -23.00 -14.05 -4.46
CA LYS A 346 -23.36 -13.90 -3.05
C LYS A 346 -24.87 -13.95 -2.85
N THR A 347 -25.35 -14.81 -1.95
CA THR A 347 -26.74 -14.86 -1.49
C THR A 347 -26.79 -14.73 0.03
N VAL A 348 -27.60 -13.80 0.55
CA VAL A 348 -27.91 -13.76 1.99
C VAL A 348 -29.12 -14.67 2.23
N LEU A 349 -29.03 -15.60 3.18
CA LEU A 349 -30.14 -16.50 3.49
C LEU A 349 -31.28 -15.74 4.18
N ASP A 350 -32.51 -16.05 3.80
CA ASP A 350 -33.70 -15.34 4.27
C ASP A 350 -34.14 -15.80 5.68
N ALA A 351 -34.97 -14.98 6.32
CA ALA A 351 -35.47 -15.18 7.67
C ALA A 351 -36.34 -16.45 7.86
N ASN A 352 -36.82 -17.08 6.79
CA ASN A 352 -37.58 -18.33 6.84
C ASN A 352 -36.73 -19.58 6.68
N SER A 353 -35.47 -19.46 6.28
CA SER A 353 -34.52 -20.60 6.24
C SER A 353 -34.33 -21.22 7.62
N GLU A 354 -34.14 -22.55 7.66
CA GLU A 354 -34.01 -23.32 8.90
C GLU A 354 -32.77 -22.90 9.71
N GLN A 355 -31.67 -22.60 9.01
CA GLN A 355 -30.44 -22.06 9.56
C GLN A 355 -30.67 -20.74 10.31
N VAL A 356 -31.42 -19.80 9.71
CA VAL A 356 -31.67 -18.48 10.31
C VAL A 356 -32.66 -18.59 11.48
N LYS A 357 -33.70 -19.42 11.35
CA LYS A 357 -34.60 -19.78 12.46
C LYS A 357 -33.85 -20.36 13.66
N SER A 358 -32.78 -21.12 13.44
CA SER A 358 -31.98 -21.74 14.51
C SER A 358 -31.26 -20.75 15.45
N PHE A 359 -31.00 -19.51 15.00
CA PHE A 359 -30.47 -18.45 15.86
C PHE A 359 -31.51 -17.40 16.27
N GLN A 360 -32.56 -17.21 15.47
CA GLN A 360 -33.74 -16.46 15.91
C GLN A 360 -34.41 -17.10 17.14
N SER A 361 -34.47 -18.44 17.22
CA SER A 361 -34.98 -19.16 18.40
C SER A 361 -34.12 -18.96 19.67
N GLN A 362 -32.85 -18.59 19.51
CA GLN A 362 -31.95 -18.18 20.61
C GLN A 362 -32.14 -16.69 20.97
N GLY A 363 -33.15 -16.02 20.40
CA GLY A 363 -33.45 -14.61 20.64
C GLY A 363 -32.46 -13.66 19.97
N VAL A 364 -32.04 -13.96 18.73
CA VAL A 364 -31.22 -13.06 17.89
C VAL A 364 -31.98 -12.73 16.60
N SER A 365 -32.61 -11.56 16.58
CA SER A 365 -33.36 -11.02 15.42
C SER A 365 -32.55 -10.06 14.54
N SER A 366 -31.37 -9.63 15.01
CA SER A 366 -30.47 -8.66 14.39
C SER A 366 -29.01 -9.06 14.62
N GLY A 367 -28.06 -8.36 14.00
CA GLY A 367 -26.62 -8.52 14.26
C GLY A 367 -25.97 -9.82 13.77
N ILE A 368 -26.73 -10.88 13.43
CA ILE A 368 -26.20 -12.11 12.81
C ILE A 368 -26.89 -12.38 11.47
N LYS A 369 -26.08 -12.70 10.46
CA LYS A 369 -26.53 -13.05 9.11
C LYS A 369 -25.67 -14.20 8.55
N LEU A 370 -26.31 -15.16 7.88
CA LEU A 370 -25.64 -16.27 7.19
C LEU A 370 -25.67 -16.00 5.68
N ILE A 371 -24.49 -16.11 5.05
CA ILE A 371 -24.29 -15.78 3.65
C ILE A 371 -23.75 -17.00 2.92
N GLN A 372 -24.37 -17.38 1.82
CA GLN A 372 -23.88 -18.42 0.93
C GLN A 372 -23.17 -17.80 -0.27
N TYR A 373 -22.02 -18.36 -0.65
CA TYR A 373 -21.29 -18.03 -1.86
C TYR A 373 -21.32 -19.22 -2.81
N GLN A 374 -21.66 -18.97 -4.07
CA GLN A 374 -21.69 -19.96 -5.15
C GLN A 374 -20.72 -19.50 -6.25
N LYS A 375 -19.76 -20.35 -6.60
CA LYS A 375 -18.76 -20.07 -7.63
C LYS A 375 -19.43 -19.82 -8.98
N GLU A 376 -19.01 -18.76 -9.67
CA GLU A 376 -19.50 -18.40 -11.01
C GLU A 376 -18.95 -19.38 -12.06
N LYS A 377 -19.69 -19.60 -13.16
CA LYS A 377 -19.33 -20.61 -14.18
C LYS A 377 -18.08 -20.22 -14.97
N GLU A 378 -17.85 -18.92 -15.06
CA GLU A 378 -16.76 -18.24 -15.73
C GLU A 378 -15.47 -18.35 -14.89
N ASN A 379 -15.59 -18.52 -13.57
CA ASN A 379 -14.48 -18.67 -12.65
C ASN A 379 -13.94 -20.11 -12.66
N ASN A 380 -12.94 -20.36 -13.50
CA ASN A 380 -12.36 -21.68 -13.69
C ASN A 380 -11.19 -22.02 -12.75
N LEU A 381 -10.85 -21.18 -11.77
CA LEU A 381 -9.73 -21.46 -10.85
C LEU A 381 -10.02 -22.65 -9.91
N PRO A 382 -9.02 -23.47 -9.55
CA PRO A 382 -9.16 -24.51 -8.53
C PRO A 382 -9.38 -23.89 -7.14
N VAL A 383 -10.04 -24.63 -6.26
CA VAL A 383 -10.35 -24.20 -4.89
C VAL A 383 -9.81 -25.25 -3.91
N GLN A 384 -9.08 -24.83 -2.86
CA GLN A 384 -8.47 -25.75 -1.91
C GLN A 384 -9.55 -26.49 -1.10
N GLY A 385 -9.70 -27.79 -1.35
CA GLY A 385 -10.81 -28.60 -0.81
C GLY A 385 -11.94 -28.89 -1.82
N ASN A 386 -11.79 -28.49 -3.08
CA ASN A 386 -12.64 -28.89 -4.22
C ASN A 386 -14.16 -28.60 -4.07
N TYR A 387 -14.53 -27.55 -3.33
CA TYR A 387 -15.91 -27.08 -3.24
C TYR A 387 -16.22 -25.98 -4.27
N ASN A 388 -17.47 -25.95 -4.75
CA ASN A 388 -18.00 -24.88 -5.60
C ASN A 388 -18.93 -23.91 -4.84
N SER A 389 -19.16 -24.15 -3.55
CA SER A 389 -19.92 -23.27 -2.67
C SER A 389 -19.41 -23.36 -1.23
N PHE A 390 -19.61 -22.28 -0.47
CA PHE A 390 -19.37 -22.23 0.97
C PHE A 390 -20.29 -21.21 1.63
N SER A 391 -20.44 -21.31 2.95
CA SER A 391 -21.18 -20.38 3.77
C SER A 391 -20.27 -19.61 4.74
N SER A 392 -20.61 -18.34 4.97
CA SER A 392 -19.97 -17.42 5.91
C SER A 392 -20.97 -16.97 6.97
N LEU A 393 -20.65 -17.19 8.25
CA LEU A 393 -21.42 -16.66 9.37
C LEU A 393 -20.87 -15.28 9.73
N VAL A 394 -21.74 -14.26 9.72
CA VAL A 394 -21.32 -12.86 9.98
C VAL A 394 -21.95 -12.33 11.26
N LEU A 395 -21.14 -11.62 12.04
CA LEU A 395 -21.52 -10.86 13.24
C LEU A 395 -21.32 -9.36 13.00
N ASP A 396 -22.29 -8.55 13.38
CA ASP A 396 -22.07 -7.14 13.74
C ASP A 396 -21.76 -7.06 15.24
N ALA A 397 -20.52 -6.75 15.60
CA ALA A 397 -20.08 -6.70 16.99
C ALA A 397 -20.71 -5.54 17.80
N SER A 398 -21.39 -4.60 17.14
CA SER A 398 -22.10 -3.51 17.83
C SER A 398 -23.48 -3.90 18.37
N ASP A 399 -24.04 -5.05 17.94
CA ASP A 399 -25.23 -5.64 18.56
C ASP A 399 -24.81 -6.54 19.73
N SER A 400 -24.93 -6.03 20.96
CA SER A 400 -24.51 -6.73 22.18
C SER A 400 -25.23 -8.07 22.41
N ASN A 401 -26.46 -8.23 21.90
CA ASN A 401 -27.24 -9.46 22.02
C ASN A 401 -26.79 -10.52 20.99
N ALA A 402 -26.43 -10.09 19.78
CA ALA A 402 -25.74 -10.92 18.80
C ALA A 402 -24.35 -11.34 19.30
N LEU A 403 -23.52 -10.39 19.73
CA LEU A 403 -22.14 -10.60 20.18
C LEU A 403 -22.05 -11.62 21.33
N SER A 404 -22.91 -11.47 22.36
CA SER A 404 -22.93 -12.37 23.52
C SER A 404 -23.41 -13.79 23.20
N LYS A 405 -24.16 -13.99 22.11
CA LYS A 405 -24.69 -15.30 21.68
C LYS A 405 -23.94 -15.95 20.52
N PHE A 406 -23.04 -15.21 19.85
CA PHE A 406 -22.38 -15.65 18.62
C PHE A 406 -21.64 -16.98 18.77
N SER A 407 -20.95 -17.21 19.90
CA SER A 407 -20.26 -18.49 20.15
C SER A 407 -21.22 -19.68 20.13
N SER A 408 -22.35 -19.61 20.85
CA SER A 408 -23.35 -20.68 20.91
C SER A 408 -24.00 -20.94 19.55
N ILE A 409 -24.20 -19.89 18.76
CA ILE A 409 -24.75 -19.97 17.40
C ILE A 409 -23.74 -20.62 16.44
N LEU A 410 -22.46 -20.27 16.54
CA LEU A 410 -21.38 -20.89 15.79
C LEU A 410 -21.19 -22.38 16.17
N GLU A 411 -21.23 -22.72 17.47
CA GLU A 411 -21.19 -24.09 17.99
C GLU A 411 -22.44 -24.93 17.60
N SER A 412 -23.55 -24.27 17.24
CA SER A 412 -24.77 -24.92 16.72
C SER A 412 -24.65 -25.16 15.20
N LEU A 413 -24.33 -24.11 14.44
CA LEU A 413 -24.11 -24.17 12.99
C LEU A 413 -22.84 -24.97 12.60
N GLU A 414 -21.94 -25.26 13.56
CA GLU A 414 -20.88 -26.25 13.34
C GLU A 414 -21.47 -27.62 12.97
N LYS A 415 -22.52 -28.04 13.65
CA LYS A 415 -23.09 -29.39 13.57
C LYS A 415 -24.01 -29.57 12.36
N THR A 416 -24.75 -28.53 11.99
CA THR A 416 -25.75 -28.57 10.90
C THR A 416 -25.19 -28.12 9.55
N GLN A 417 -24.47 -27.00 9.49
CA GLN A 417 -24.12 -26.35 8.22
C GLN A 417 -22.75 -26.81 7.70
N GLN A 418 -22.70 -27.92 6.96
CA GLN A 418 -21.44 -28.57 6.54
C GLN A 418 -20.51 -27.68 5.68
N ASP A 419 -21.07 -26.77 4.88
CA ASP A 419 -20.35 -25.82 4.04
C ASP A 419 -19.97 -24.51 4.75
N LEU A 420 -20.28 -24.33 6.05
CA LEU A 420 -19.80 -23.19 6.83
C LEU A 420 -18.26 -23.26 6.96
N LYS A 421 -17.57 -22.37 6.25
CA LYS A 421 -16.09 -22.29 6.14
C LYS A 421 -15.52 -20.92 6.53
N GLU A 422 -16.33 -19.90 6.73
CA GLU A 422 -15.87 -18.54 7.04
C GLU A 422 -16.62 -17.92 8.23
N VAL A 423 -15.89 -17.14 9.01
CA VAL A 423 -16.46 -16.21 10.01
C VAL A 423 -16.08 -14.77 9.61
N VAL A 424 -17.05 -13.87 9.66
CA VAL A 424 -16.85 -12.43 9.41
C VAL A 424 -17.30 -11.64 10.64
N LEU A 425 -16.44 -10.77 11.16
CA LEU A 425 -16.71 -9.95 12.33
C LEU A 425 -16.65 -8.47 11.90
N GLU A 426 -17.82 -7.84 11.81
CA GLU A 426 -18.02 -6.44 11.45
C GLU A 426 -18.00 -5.55 12.70
N ASN A 427 -17.60 -4.28 12.56
CA ASN A 427 -17.63 -3.25 13.60
C ASN A 427 -16.85 -3.58 14.90
N VAL A 428 -15.75 -4.31 14.79
CA VAL A 428 -14.93 -4.73 15.94
C VAL A 428 -14.13 -3.54 16.50
N LYS A 429 -14.16 -3.37 17.82
CA LYS A 429 -13.46 -2.31 18.56
C LYS A 429 -12.57 -2.87 19.65
N GLY A 430 -11.65 -2.06 20.16
CA GLY A 430 -10.89 -2.31 21.39
C GLY A 430 -11.76 -2.79 22.55
N GLU A 431 -12.88 -2.11 22.79
CA GLU A 431 -13.84 -2.46 23.87
C GLU A 431 -14.48 -3.85 23.76
N TYR A 432 -14.49 -4.48 22.57
CA TYR A 432 -15.05 -5.82 22.36
C TYR A 432 -13.98 -6.92 22.36
N SER A 433 -12.69 -6.57 22.47
CA SER A 433 -11.57 -7.47 22.16
C SER A 433 -11.61 -8.78 22.93
N SER A 434 -11.88 -8.77 24.25
CA SER A 434 -11.90 -9.99 25.08
C SER A 434 -13.03 -10.96 24.70
N THR A 435 -14.18 -10.46 24.28
CA THR A 435 -15.27 -11.29 23.76
C THR A 435 -14.93 -11.86 22.38
N ILE A 436 -14.25 -11.08 21.53
CA ILE A 436 -13.81 -11.53 20.21
C ILE A 436 -12.63 -12.53 20.32
N GLU A 437 -11.70 -12.36 21.26
CA GLU A 437 -10.68 -13.36 21.63
C GLU A 437 -11.35 -14.68 22.02
N SER A 438 -12.43 -14.62 22.82
CA SER A 438 -13.18 -15.79 23.28
C SER A 438 -13.92 -16.51 22.14
N ILE A 439 -14.36 -15.78 21.12
CA ILE A 439 -14.92 -16.34 19.87
C ILE A 439 -13.79 -16.96 19.03
N ILE A 440 -12.66 -16.27 18.86
CA ILE A 440 -11.52 -16.74 18.06
C ILE A 440 -10.88 -18.00 18.65
N ALA A 441 -10.74 -18.08 19.97
CA ALA A 441 -10.26 -19.26 20.69
C ALA A 441 -11.19 -20.50 20.56
N LYS A 442 -12.42 -20.31 20.08
CA LYS A 442 -13.45 -21.34 19.91
C LYS A 442 -13.77 -21.66 18.43
N LEU A 443 -13.03 -21.11 17.46
CA LEU A 443 -13.35 -21.31 16.04
C LEU A 443 -13.40 -22.81 15.66
N PRO A 444 -14.51 -23.31 15.08
CA PRO A 444 -14.59 -24.66 14.54
C PRO A 444 -13.46 -24.96 13.57
N LYS A 445 -12.84 -26.15 13.65
CA LYS A 445 -11.72 -26.56 12.77
C LYS A 445 -12.05 -26.52 11.26
N LYS A 446 -13.33 -26.47 10.90
CA LYS A 446 -13.82 -26.30 9.52
C LYS A 446 -13.81 -24.85 9.01
N ILE A 447 -13.60 -23.85 9.88
CA ILE A 447 -13.43 -22.45 9.49
C ILE A 447 -12.03 -22.25 8.91
N LEU A 448 -11.96 -21.97 7.61
CA LEU A 448 -10.74 -21.75 6.83
C LEU A 448 -10.48 -20.25 6.58
N SER A 449 -11.49 -19.40 6.73
CA SER A 449 -11.38 -17.94 6.56
C SER A 449 -11.88 -17.18 7.78
N LEU A 450 -11.14 -16.16 8.20
CA LEU A 450 -11.61 -15.14 9.15
C LEU A 450 -11.50 -13.76 8.47
N ARG A 451 -12.55 -12.94 8.58
CA ARG A 451 -12.52 -11.55 8.15
C ARG A 451 -12.87 -10.63 9.32
N LEU A 452 -12.01 -9.64 9.60
CA LEU A 452 -12.27 -8.58 10.57
C LEU A 452 -12.46 -7.24 9.86
N PHE A 453 -13.48 -6.49 10.27
CA PHE A 453 -13.59 -5.06 10.03
C PHE A 453 -13.47 -4.34 11.37
N VAL A 454 -12.37 -3.60 11.58
CA VAL A 454 -12.07 -2.91 12.84
C VAL A 454 -12.26 -1.39 12.75
N GLU A 455 -12.81 -0.82 13.81
CA GLU A 455 -13.05 0.61 13.98
C GLU A 455 -11.80 1.35 14.50
N ASP A 456 -10.92 0.65 15.21
CA ASP A 456 -9.75 1.18 15.92
C ASP A 456 -8.57 0.18 15.91
N PRO A 457 -7.32 0.62 16.21
CA PRO A 457 -6.16 -0.28 16.26
C PRO A 457 -6.21 -1.35 17.36
N GLU A 458 -6.99 -1.15 18.42
CA GLU A 458 -7.10 -2.09 19.53
C GLU A 458 -7.95 -3.31 19.15
N GLY A 459 -8.90 -3.17 18.24
CA GLY A 459 -9.70 -4.27 17.68
C GLY A 459 -8.87 -5.38 17.02
N LEU A 460 -7.61 -5.14 16.63
CA LEU A 460 -6.69 -6.19 16.17
C LEU A 460 -6.11 -7.05 17.30
N LEU A 461 -6.12 -6.57 18.55
CA LEU A 461 -5.62 -7.34 19.70
C LEU A 461 -6.41 -8.63 19.89
N ALA A 462 -7.68 -8.64 19.49
CA ALA A 462 -8.55 -9.81 19.50
C ALA A 462 -8.01 -11.03 18.73
N LEU A 463 -7.08 -10.81 17.78
CA LEU A 463 -6.41 -11.89 17.06
C LEU A 463 -5.44 -12.69 17.94
N SER A 464 -5.13 -12.27 19.18
CA SER A 464 -4.10 -12.90 20.03
C SER A 464 -4.26 -14.43 20.19
N LYS A 465 -5.50 -14.93 20.20
CA LYS A 465 -5.81 -16.36 20.39
C LYS A 465 -5.84 -17.18 19.10
N LEU A 466 -5.57 -16.55 17.95
CA LEU A 466 -5.54 -17.20 16.63
C LEU A 466 -4.32 -18.13 16.45
N GLU A 467 -3.27 -18.04 17.28
CA GLU A 467 -2.04 -18.84 17.17
C GLU A 467 -2.33 -20.35 17.03
N ASN A 468 -3.38 -20.87 17.67
CA ASN A 468 -3.73 -22.29 17.68
C ASN A 468 -4.71 -22.73 16.57
N HIS A 469 -5.18 -21.81 15.71
CA HIS A 469 -6.17 -22.12 14.67
C HIS A 469 -5.57 -22.08 13.26
N LYS A 470 -5.94 -23.04 12.41
CA LYS A 470 -5.48 -23.10 11.02
C LYS A 470 -6.43 -22.32 10.11
N LEU A 471 -5.96 -21.19 9.56
CA LEU A 471 -6.65 -20.49 8.48
C LEU A 471 -5.91 -20.63 7.16
N LEU A 472 -6.67 -20.78 6.08
CA LEU A 472 -6.21 -20.58 4.72
C LEU A 472 -6.14 -19.07 4.40
N GLU A 473 -7.12 -18.30 4.88
CA GLU A 473 -7.24 -16.86 4.62
C GLU A 473 -7.53 -16.07 5.91
N LEU A 474 -6.82 -14.95 6.09
CA LEU A 474 -7.21 -13.90 7.03
C LEU A 474 -7.38 -12.60 6.26
N SER A 475 -8.51 -11.92 6.41
CA SER A 475 -8.79 -10.63 5.78
C SER A 475 -8.96 -9.53 6.83
N LEU A 476 -8.10 -8.52 6.84
CA LEU A 476 -8.09 -7.44 7.85
C LEU A 476 -8.33 -6.07 7.21
N TYR A 477 -9.50 -5.49 7.50
CA TYR A 477 -9.90 -4.19 6.99
C TYR A 477 -10.19 -3.23 8.14
N SER A 478 -9.86 -1.95 7.96
CA SER A 478 -10.31 -0.90 8.88
C SER A 478 -11.45 -0.11 8.27
N ASN A 479 -12.43 0.28 9.08
CA ASN A 479 -13.48 1.23 8.70
C ASN A 479 -13.07 2.72 8.90
N ARG A 480 -11.87 2.99 9.44
CA ARG A 480 -11.32 4.35 9.56
C ARG A 480 -10.98 4.91 8.18
N GLN A 481 -11.38 6.15 7.91
CA GLN A 481 -11.12 6.81 6.62
C GLN A 481 -9.63 7.17 6.46
N ASN A 482 -9.03 7.72 7.51
CA ASN A 482 -7.59 7.99 7.55
C ASN A 482 -6.86 6.78 8.14
N ASP A 483 -5.88 6.26 7.40
CA ASP A 483 -4.85 5.38 7.95
C ASP A 483 -3.71 6.24 8.53
N ASP A 484 -3.52 6.14 9.84
CA ASP A 484 -2.46 6.84 10.58
C ASP A 484 -1.22 5.95 10.81
N GLY A 485 -1.21 4.71 10.35
CA GLY A 485 -0.12 3.75 10.58
C GLY A 485 -0.02 3.29 12.04
N ALA A 486 -1.06 3.48 12.86
CA ALA A 486 -1.07 3.05 14.26
C ALA A 486 -1.32 1.54 14.45
N TRP A 487 -1.40 0.75 13.37
CA TRP A 487 -1.75 -0.66 13.40
C TRP A 487 -0.61 -1.53 13.93
N ALA A 488 -0.88 -2.19 15.05
CA ALA A 488 -0.01 -3.17 15.66
C ALA A 488 -0.56 -4.58 15.47
N ILE A 489 0.32 -5.55 15.18
CA ILE A 489 -0.04 -6.96 15.05
C ILE A 489 0.84 -7.86 15.91
N ASN A 490 0.27 -8.96 16.39
CA ASN A 490 1.00 -10.05 17.01
C ASN A 490 1.41 -11.08 15.92
N PRO A 491 2.70 -11.25 15.60
CA PRO A 491 3.09 -12.19 14.54
C PRO A 491 2.84 -13.65 14.91
N ASN A 492 2.96 -14.02 16.19
CA ASN A 492 2.74 -15.40 16.65
C ASN A 492 1.28 -15.84 16.43
N ALA A 493 0.32 -14.92 16.56
CA ALA A 493 -1.08 -15.16 16.20
C ALA A 493 -1.28 -15.55 14.72
N LEU A 494 -0.35 -15.14 13.83
CA LEU A 494 -0.41 -15.38 12.39
C LEU A 494 0.43 -16.60 11.94
N LYS A 495 1.01 -17.34 12.88
CA LYS A 495 1.82 -18.56 12.65
C LYS A 495 1.10 -19.62 11.81
N ASN A 496 -0.18 -19.85 12.09
CA ASN A 496 -0.99 -20.90 11.44
C ASN A 496 -1.95 -20.37 10.35
N VAL A 497 -1.93 -19.06 10.07
CA VAL A 497 -2.58 -18.48 8.89
C VAL A 497 -1.67 -18.73 7.67
N ASP A 498 -2.20 -19.21 6.55
CA ASP A 498 -1.40 -19.31 5.31
C ASP A 498 -1.22 -17.91 4.68
N PHE A 499 -2.33 -17.29 4.29
CA PHE A 499 -2.35 -16.05 3.53
C PHE A 499 -3.18 -14.95 4.23
N VAL A 500 -2.59 -13.77 4.42
CA VAL A 500 -3.31 -12.56 4.80
C VAL A 500 -3.67 -11.79 3.53
N LYS A 501 -4.97 -11.64 3.26
CA LYS A 501 -5.48 -10.95 2.07
C LYS A 501 -5.16 -9.46 2.15
N TRP A 502 -4.80 -8.91 0.99
CA TRP A 502 -4.60 -7.48 0.78
C TRP A 502 -5.32 -7.04 -0.51
N ASP A 503 -5.96 -5.88 -0.42
CA ASP A 503 -6.77 -5.20 -1.43
C ASP A 503 -6.46 -3.68 -1.37
N TYR A 504 -6.08 -3.06 -2.49
CA TYR A 504 -5.50 -1.70 -2.56
C TYR A 504 -6.58 -0.58 -2.61
N VAL A 505 -7.41 -0.50 -1.58
CA VAL A 505 -8.42 0.58 -1.44
C VAL A 505 -7.77 1.92 -1.06
N ASP A 506 -7.71 2.85 -2.02
CA ASP A 506 -7.17 4.20 -1.86
C ASP A 506 -8.17 5.17 -1.20
N LYS A 507 -8.36 5.02 0.13
CA LYS A 507 -9.32 5.82 0.90
C LYS A 507 -9.13 7.35 0.86
N PRO A 508 -7.89 7.92 0.90
CA PRO A 508 -7.70 9.38 0.98
C PRO A 508 -8.38 10.19 -0.12
N ASN A 509 -8.66 9.58 -1.27
CA ASN A 509 -9.31 10.23 -2.41
C ASN A 509 -10.83 10.05 -2.46
N ILE A 510 -11.44 9.22 -1.59
CA ILE A 510 -12.87 8.93 -1.64
C ILE A 510 -13.67 9.96 -0.84
N LYS A 511 -14.25 10.94 -1.55
CA LYS A 511 -15.23 11.88 -0.97
C LYS A 511 -16.56 11.17 -0.74
N LEU A 512 -16.81 10.79 0.52
CA LEU A 512 -18.10 10.24 0.94
C LEU A 512 -19.25 11.25 0.80
N TYR A 513 -20.33 10.83 0.15
CA TYR A 513 -21.60 11.55 0.13
C TYR A 513 -22.31 11.50 1.50
N ASN A 514 -22.18 10.37 2.20
CA ASN A 514 -22.69 10.18 3.55
C ASN A 514 -21.51 9.97 4.54
N PRO A 515 -21.22 10.91 5.46
CA PRO A 515 -20.16 10.75 6.46
C PRO A 515 -20.31 9.56 7.41
N ALA A 516 -21.49 8.95 7.50
CA ALA A 516 -21.73 7.74 8.30
C ALA A 516 -21.49 6.43 7.53
N GLU A 517 -21.20 6.49 6.23
CA GLU A 517 -20.89 5.31 5.42
C GLU A 517 -19.47 4.81 5.70
N LYS A 518 -19.33 3.50 5.99
CA LYS A 518 -18.04 2.89 6.30
C LYS A 518 -17.41 2.36 5.02
N LEU A 519 -16.22 2.87 4.70
CA LEU A 519 -15.42 2.44 3.56
C LEU A 519 -14.24 1.59 4.04
N PRO A 520 -14.41 0.26 4.13
CA PRO A 520 -13.34 -0.63 4.53
C PRO A 520 -12.23 -0.66 3.49
N GLY A 521 -11.01 -0.83 3.99
CA GLY A 521 -9.79 -1.00 3.19
C GLY A 521 -8.68 -1.61 4.05
N SER A 522 -7.72 -2.25 3.41
CA SER A 522 -6.77 -3.18 4.04
C SER A 522 -5.89 -2.52 5.09
N ILE A 523 -5.59 -3.26 6.16
CA ILE A 523 -4.72 -2.80 7.24
C ILE A 523 -3.27 -3.21 6.99
N ARG A 524 -2.40 -2.20 6.95
CA ARG A 524 -0.94 -2.36 6.87
C ARG A 524 -0.36 -2.40 8.27
N PHE A 525 0.54 -3.34 8.54
CA PHE A 525 1.25 -3.40 9.81
C PHE A 525 2.49 -2.52 9.76
N ASP A 526 2.54 -1.49 10.59
CA ASP A 526 3.75 -0.69 10.82
C ASP A 526 4.37 -0.98 12.21
N THR A 527 3.64 -1.68 13.09
CA THR A 527 4.13 -2.08 14.42
C THR A 527 3.94 -3.59 14.66
N LEU A 528 4.95 -4.25 15.23
CA LEU A 528 4.82 -5.61 15.79
C LEU A 528 4.70 -5.53 17.31
N THR A 529 3.79 -6.29 17.92
CA THR A 529 3.54 -6.24 19.37
C THR A 529 3.24 -7.62 19.95
N TRP A 530 3.48 -7.80 21.25
CA TRP A 530 3.34 -9.08 21.96
C TRP A 530 2.55 -8.90 23.26
N SER A 531 1.86 -9.96 23.68
CA SER A 531 1.05 -9.98 24.91
C SER A 531 1.84 -10.52 26.11
N LYS A 532 1.33 -10.31 27.34
CA LYS A 532 2.06 -10.63 28.57
C LYS A 532 2.42 -12.11 28.72
N ASP A 533 1.57 -13.00 28.20
CA ASP A 533 1.79 -14.45 28.08
C ASP A 533 2.91 -14.83 27.08
N GLN A 534 3.43 -13.87 26.31
CA GLN A 534 4.53 -14.03 25.36
C GLN A 534 5.80 -13.24 25.76
N SER A 535 5.94 -12.85 27.04
CA SER A 535 7.09 -12.10 27.58
C SER A 535 8.43 -12.85 27.62
N ASP A 536 8.55 -13.98 26.91
CA ASP A 536 9.77 -14.78 26.80
C ASP A 536 10.51 -14.44 25.49
N PRO A 537 11.84 -14.20 25.51
CA PRO A 537 12.59 -13.87 24.30
C PRO A 537 12.46 -14.88 23.15
N ASN A 538 12.25 -16.18 23.42
CA ASN A 538 12.05 -17.17 22.36
C ASN A 538 10.69 -16.98 21.66
N LYS A 539 9.65 -16.54 22.38
CA LYS A 539 8.36 -16.15 21.80
C LYS A 539 8.47 -14.89 20.95
N ILE A 540 9.25 -13.90 21.39
CA ILE A 540 9.58 -12.71 20.57
C ILE A 540 10.31 -13.14 19.28
N ASN A 541 11.33 -13.99 19.40
CA ASN A 541 12.14 -14.49 18.27
C ASN A 541 11.31 -15.34 17.28
N GLU A 542 10.38 -16.15 17.77
CA GLU A 542 9.39 -16.83 16.93
C GLU A 542 8.53 -15.83 16.13
N GLY A 543 8.05 -14.78 16.80
CA GLY A 543 7.25 -13.74 16.16
C GLY A 543 8.02 -12.96 15.08
N LEU A 544 9.25 -12.55 15.39
CA LEU A 544 10.15 -11.91 14.43
C LEU A 544 10.43 -12.81 13.22
N LYS A 545 10.67 -14.10 13.42
CA LYS A 545 10.85 -15.08 12.32
C LYS A 545 9.60 -15.23 11.45
N ILE A 546 8.40 -15.11 12.01
CA ILE A 546 7.15 -15.14 11.24
C ILE A 546 7.03 -13.88 10.37
N ALA A 547 7.15 -12.69 10.97
CA ALA A 547 6.97 -11.41 10.30
C ALA A 547 8.03 -11.12 9.23
N PHE A 548 9.31 -11.26 9.58
CA PHE A 548 10.45 -10.96 8.70
C PHE A 548 10.85 -12.12 7.78
N GLY A 549 10.49 -13.34 8.14
CA GLY A 549 10.62 -14.53 7.28
C GLY A 549 9.30 -14.81 6.54
N SER A 550 8.56 -15.81 7.03
CA SER A 550 7.47 -16.47 6.29
C SER A 550 6.30 -15.58 5.80
N LYS A 551 6.21 -14.33 6.27
CA LYS A 551 5.16 -13.38 5.89
C LYS A 551 5.63 -12.11 5.19
N ILE A 552 6.94 -11.89 5.03
CA ILE A 552 7.45 -10.62 4.45
C ILE A 552 7.06 -10.43 2.98
N ASN A 553 6.78 -11.52 2.27
CA ASN A 553 6.23 -11.52 0.91
C ASN A 553 4.75 -11.07 0.83
N GLN A 554 4.07 -10.86 1.96
CA GLN A 554 2.67 -10.42 2.02
C GLN A 554 2.62 -8.90 2.31
N ARG A 555 1.89 -8.14 1.48
CA ARG A 555 1.93 -6.66 1.47
C ARG A 555 1.65 -5.99 2.83
N VAL A 556 0.82 -6.62 3.66
CA VAL A 556 0.53 -6.20 5.05
C VAL A 556 1.78 -6.04 5.91
N PHE A 557 2.84 -6.85 5.70
CA PHE A 557 4.06 -6.84 6.50
C PHE A 557 5.17 -5.94 5.95
N GLN A 558 4.96 -5.22 4.84
CA GLN A 558 6.05 -4.50 4.16
C GLN A 558 6.18 -3.02 4.57
N GLY A 559 5.47 -2.58 5.62
CA GLY A 559 5.45 -1.18 6.07
C GLY A 559 4.94 -0.20 5.00
N TYR A 560 4.94 1.09 5.33
CA TYR A 560 4.35 2.17 4.51
C TYR A 560 4.59 2.03 3.00
N PHE A 561 5.85 2.05 2.54
CA PHE A 561 6.20 2.05 1.13
C PHE A 561 5.96 0.71 0.41
N GLY A 562 6.02 -0.41 1.12
CA GLY A 562 5.93 -1.74 0.52
C GLY A 562 7.19 -2.16 -0.26
N GLY A 563 7.10 -3.31 -0.93
CA GLY A 563 8.13 -3.75 -1.89
C GLY A 563 9.39 -4.37 -1.26
N ARG A 564 10.39 -4.65 -2.09
CA ARG A 564 11.61 -5.36 -1.69
C ARG A 564 12.44 -4.50 -0.73
N GLY A 565 12.60 -4.97 0.50
CA GLY A 565 13.27 -4.21 1.57
C GLY A 565 12.31 -3.42 2.48
N GLY A 566 11.00 -3.41 2.22
CA GLY A 566 9.99 -2.87 3.12
C GLY A 566 9.65 -3.82 4.27
N TYR A 567 9.45 -3.28 5.48
CA TYR A 567 9.10 -4.02 6.70
C TYR A 567 8.40 -3.11 7.74
N PRO A 568 7.79 -3.64 8.83
CA PRO A 568 7.13 -2.83 9.85
C PRO A 568 8.21 -2.16 10.73
N PRO A 569 8.33 -0.82 10.75
CA PRO A 569 9.48 -0.16 11.36
C PRO A 569 9.46 -0.11 12.90
N ASN A 570 8.36 -0.49 13.56
CA ASN A 570 8.21 -0.33 15.01
C ASN A 570 8.04 -1.67 15.75
N LEU A 571 8.56 -1.77 16.97
CA LEU A 571 8.33 -2.89 17.89
C LEU A 571 7.74 -2.37 19.20
N ASP A 572 6.65 -2.96 19.66
CA ASP A 572 5.96 -2.59 20.91
C ASP A 572 5.93 -3.77 21.89
N PHE A 573 6.87 -3.72 22.83
CA PHE A 573 7.00 -4.66 23.94
C PHE A 573 6.20 -4.22 25.18
N SER A 574 5.42 -3.13 25.14
CA SER A 574 4.90 -2.50 26.36
C SER A 574 3.82 -3.29 27.09
N LYS A 575 3.25 -4.30 26.44
CA LYS A 575 2.29 -5.25 27.00
C LYS A 575 2.98 -6.55 27.49
N THR A 576 4.32 -6.57 27.51
CA THR A 576 5.17 -7.67 27.99
C THR A 576 6.03 -7.24 29.18
N ASN A 577 6.70 -8.20 29.81
CA ASN A 577 7.70 -7.94 30.85
C ASN A 577 9.11 -7.62 30.29
N ILE A 578 9.28 -7.52 28.95
CA ILE A 578 10.57 -7.17 28.32
C ILE A 578 10.91 -5.70 28.55
N LYS A 579 12.15 -5.42 28.97
CA LYS A 579 12.64 -4.07 29.33
C LYS A 579 13.95 -3.66 28.63
N THR A 580 14.61 -4.59 27.94
CA THR A 580 15.75 -4.33 27.05
C THR A 580 15.66 -5.24 25.81
N LEU A 581 16.66 -5.23 24.93
CA LEU A 581 16.70 -6.13 23.76
C LEU A 581 17.45 -7.46 24.01
N LYS A 582 17.80 -7.75 25.27
CA LYS A 582 18.60 -8.92 25.65
C LYS A 582 17.96 -10.24 25.20
N GLY A 583 18.73 -11.05 24.48
CA GLY A 583 18.28 -12.37 24.01
C GLY A 583 17.34 -12.34 22.80
N ILE A 584 17.07 -11.17 22.24
CA ILE A 584 16.32 -11.05 20.97
C ILE A 584 17.30 -11.26 19.80
N ASP A 585 17.08 -12.32 19.02
CA ASP A 585 17.94 -12.72 17.90
C ASP A 585 17.64 -11.89 16.64
N PHE A 586 18.02 -10.62 16.69
CA PHE A 586 17.91 -9.73 15.54
C PHE A 586 18.91 -10.07 14.43
N ASP A 587 20.00 -10.77 14.70
CA ASP A 587 20.98 -11.15 13.67
C ASP A 587 20.46 -12.35 12.84
N GLY A 588 19.84 -13.34 13.48
CA GLY A 588 19.04 -14.38 12.80
C GLY A 588 17.78 -13.82 12.13
N THR A 589 17.08 -12.87 12.76
CA THR A 589 15.95 -12.15 12.12
C THR A 589 16.40 -11.44 10.84
N ASN A 590 17.55 -10.76 10.87
CA ASN A 590 18.13 -10.09 9.70
C ASN A 590 18.54 -11.10 8.62
N LYS A 591 18.97 -12.30 8.99
CA LYS A 591 19.22 -13.39 8.04
C LYS A 591 17.93 -13.86 7.37
N TYR A 592 16.87 -14.19 8.14
CA TYR A 592 15.59 -14.62 7.56
C TYR A 592 15.01 -13.59 6.60
N PHE A 593 15.08 -12.30 6.95
CA PHE A 593 14.66 -11.20 6.09
C PHE A 593 15.41 -11.21 4.75
N ASN A 594 16.75 -11.18 4.79
CA ASN A 594 17.57 -11.15 3.59
C ASN A 594 17.45 -12.43 2.75
N ASP A 595 17.36 -13.61 3.36
CA ASP A 595 17.13 -14.88 2.66
C ASP A 595 15.85 -14.78 1.81
N GLU A 596 14.72 -14.37 2.41
CA GLU A 596 13.42 -14.25 1.74
C GLU A 596 13.42 -13.19 0.64
N ILE A 597 13.88 -11.95 0.91
CA ILE A 597 13.86 -10.86 -0.08
C ILE A 597 14.96 -10.98 -1.16
N SER A 598 15.84 -11.99 -1.06
CA SER A 598 16.74 -12.43 -2.15
C SER A 598 16.05 -13.38 -3.14
N THR A 599 14.94 -14.03 -2.74
CA THR A 599 14.19 -14.91 -3.65
C THR A 599 13.34 -14.14 -4.67
N TRP A 600 13.09 -12.85 -4.40
CA TRP A 600 12.27 -11.95 -5.22
C TRP A 600 13.05 -11.54 -6.47
N GLU A 601 12.35 -11.50 -7.60
CA GLU A 601 12.92 -11.07 -8.88
C GLU A 601 12.80 -9.56 -8.98
N THR A 602 13.88 -8.89 -9.39
CA THR A 602 13.84 -7.46 -9.70
C THR A 602 13.08 -7.21 -11.01
N ASP A 603 12.82 -5.94 -11.32
CA ASP A 603 12.16 -5.52 -12.57
C ASP A 603 12.94 -5.93 -13.85
N THR A 604 14.23 -6.26 -13.69
CA THR A 604 15.10 -6.82 -14.74
C THR A 604 14.93 -8.32 -15.00
N GLY A 605 14.27 -9.04 -14.08
CA GLY A 605 14.21 -10.51 -14.03
C GLY A 605 15.36 -11.18 -13.26
N ILE A 606 16.37 -10.42 -12.83
CA ILE A 606 17.50 -10.94 -12.05
C ILE A 606 17.13 -11.01 -10.57
N LYS A 607 17.50 -12.11 -9.91
CA LYS A 607 17.48 -12.24 -8.44
C LYS A 607 18.80 -11.75 -7.86
N GLU A 608 18.71 -10.92 -6.83
CA GLU A 608 19.85 -10.27 -6.21
C GLU A 608 19.95 -10.66 -4.74
N GLN A 609 21.17 -11.01 -4.29
CA GLN A 609 21.42 -11.23 -2.88
C GLN A 609 21.21 -9.93 -2.09
N ALA A 610 20.27 -9.96 -1.16
CA ALA A 610 19.98 -8.88 -0.24
C ALA A 610 21.00 -8.85 0.91
N ASN A 611 21.37 -7.63 1.33
CA ASN A 611 22.22 -7.36 2.49
C ASN A 611 21.72 -6.10 3.23
N PHE A 612 20.43 -6.07 3.52
CA PHE A 612 19.81 -5.07 4.38
C PHE A 612 20.20 -5.33 5.85
N TYR A 613 20.14 -4.28 6.66
CA TYR A 613 20.34 -4.38 8.10
C TYR A 613 19.13 -3.77 8.83
N LEU A 614 18.32 -4.63 9.43
CA LEU A 614 17.08 -4.25 10.12
C LEU A 614 17.35 -3.29 11.28
N LYS A 615 16.62 -2.18 11.27
CA LYS A 615 16.63 -1.13 12.28
C LYS A 615 15.21 -0.64 12.54
N PHE A 616 14.95 -0.18 13.76
CA PHE A 616 13.59 0.16 14.18
C PHE A 616 13.46 1.65 14.45
N LYS A 617 12.38 2.24 13.97
CA LYS A 617 12.06 3.66 14.14
C LYS A 617 11.56 3.92 15.56
N ASN A 618 10.54 3.19 16.02
CA ASN A 618 10.06 3.27 17.40
C ASN A 618 10.23 1.92 18.11
N LEU A 619 10.75 1.95 19.33
CA LEU A 619 10.68 0.83 20.28
C LEU A 619 9.88 1.28 21.51
N SER A 620 8.82 0.57 21.86
CA SER A 620 8.02 0.86 23.07
C SER A 620 8.20 -0.21 24.13
N PHE A 621 8.31 0.20 25.40
CA PHE A 621 8.44 -0.68 26.57
C PHE A 621 7.47 -0.26 27.69
N GLY A 622 7.13 -1.18 28.59
CA GLY A 622 6.17 -0.91 29.68
C GLY A 622 6.87 -0.32 30.90
N ILE A 623 6.19 0.56 31.66
CA ILE A 623 6.64 0.93 33.02
C ILE A 623 6.47 -0.25 34.01
N ASP A 624 6.96 -0.10 35.24
CA ASP A 624 6.88 -1.17 36.24
C ASP A 624 5.46 -1.30 36.80
N GLU A 625 5.00 -2.54 37.05
CA GLU A 625 3.57 -2.80 37.26
C GLU A 625 2.95 -2.16 38.49
N ASP A 626 3.75 -1.85 39.50
CA ASP A 626 3.34 -1.20 40.75
C ASP A 626 3.38 0.34 40.65
N SER A 627 3.88 0.89 39.53
CA SER A 627 3.89 2.32 39.22
C SER A 627 2.50 2.80 38.77
N GLN A 628 1.51 2.71 39.66
CA GLN A 628 0.12 3.03 39.32
C GLN A 628 -0.05 4.49 38.88
N THR A 629 -0.84 4.72 37.83
CA THR A 629 -1.21 6.03 37.31
C THR A 629 -2.69 6.32 37.58
N ASP A 630 -3.04 6.40 38.87
CA ASP A 630 -4.38 6.81 39.29
C ASP A 630 -4.53 8.31 39.02
N SER A 631 -5.47 8.70 38.15
CA SER A 631 -5.55 10.06 37.59
C SER A 631 -5.97 11.15 38.59
N THR A 632 -6.11 10.78 39.86
CA THR A 632 -6.47 11.63 41.01
C THR A 632 -5.30 11.89 41.96
N ASN A 633 -4.19 11.14 41.86
CA ASN A 633 -3.06 11.22 42.80
C ASN A 633 -1.73 11.52 42.08
N SER A 634 -1.27 12.77 42.17
CA SER A 634 0.01 13.24 41.60
C SER A 634 1.28 12.74 42.32
N SER A 635 1.19 11.68 43.12
CA SER A 635 2.22 11.25 44.09
C SER A 635 2.87 9.89 43.77
N SER A 636 2.38 9.15 42.78
CA SER A 636 2.97 7.87 42.37
C SER A 636 4.19 8.06 41.47
N GLU A 637 5.36 7.65 41.96
CA GLU A 637 6.61 7.70 41.20
C GLU A 637 6.62 6.64 40.08
N LYS A 638 6.54 7.10 38.82
CA LYS A 638 6.63 6.27 37.61
C LYS A 638 8.02 5.65 37.49
N LYS A 639 8.14 4.32 37.60
CA LYS A 639 9.42 3.60 37.56
C LYS A 639 9.57 2.71 36.33
N TYR A 640 10.82 2.54 35.94
CA TYR A 640 11.26 1.61 34.91
C TYR A 640 12.55 0.93 35.40
N THR A 641 12.45 -0.33 35.79
CA THR A 641 13.56 -1.06 36.42
C THR A 641 14.25 -1.98 35.42
N VAL A 642 15.57 -1.84 35.29
CA VAL A 642 16.44 -2.63 34.40
C VAL A 642 17.79 -2.91 35.06
N LYS A 643 18.44 -4.00 34.66
CA LYS A 643 19.84 -4.26 35.00
C LYS A 643 20.77 -3.64 33.97
N LEU A 644 21.95 -3.20 34.40
CA LEU A 644 22.98 -2.69 33.49
C LEU A 644 23.51 -3.80 32.57
N GLU A 645 23.72 -5.02 33.07
CA GLU A 645 24.13 -6.16 32.24
C GLU A 645 23.06 -6.66 31.26
N ASP A 646 21.86 -6.06 31.24
CA ASP A 646 20.82 -6.34 30.25
C ASP A 646 20.89 -5.41 29.01
N PHE A 647 21.86 -4.49 28.97
CA PHE A 647 22.25 -3.72 27.78
C PHE A 647 23.41 -4.42 27.07
N ASP A 648 23.13 -5.11 25.96
CA ASP A 648 24.03 -6.10 25.33
C ASP A 648 24.65 -5.65 23.98
N GLY A 649 24.43 -4.40 23.58
CA GLY A 649 24.93 -3.83 22.32
C GLY A 649 23.89 -3.81 21.20
N GLN A 650 22.67 -4.31 21.43
CA GLN A 650 21.61 -4.28 20.42
C GLN A 650 21.04 -2.87 20.19
N PHE A 651 21.00 -1.96 21.16
CA PHE A 651 20.44 -0.62 20.91
C PHE A 651 21.30 0.20 19.93
N GLY A 652 22.62 0.19 20.09
CA GLY A 652 23.58 0.80 19.16
C GLY A 652 23.56 0.19 17.76
N LYS A 653 23.22 -1.12 17.65
CA LYS A 653 23.00 -1.81 16.38
C LYS A 653 21.67 -1.40 15.72
N ARG A 654 20.55 -1.51 16.44
CA ARG A 654 19.18 -1.49 15.87
C ARG A 654 18.53 -0.12 15.78
N LEU A 655 19.10 0.90 16.41
CA LEU A 655 18.60 2.27 16.33
C LEU A 655 19.31 3.07 15.22
N ASN A 656 18.62 4.10 14.72
CA ASN A 656 19.19 5.15 13.87
C ASN A 656 19.40 6.42 14.70
N PHE A 657 20.54 7.08 14.48
CA PHE A 657 20.91 8.34 15.12
C PHE A 657 21.38 9.37 14.07
N GLY A 658 20.82 9.28 12.86
CA GLY A 658 21.17 10.15 11.74
C GLY A 658 20.47 11.51 11.80
N PRO A 659 20.87 12.46 10.93
CA PRO A 659 20.27 13.79 10.87
C PRO A 659 18.85 13.78 10.28
N TYR A 660 18.53 12.81 9.42
CA TYR A 660 17.22 12.68 8.75
C TYR A 660 16.34 11.57 9.34
N GLU A 661 16.95 10.47 9.78
CA GLU A 661 16.28 9.36 10.46
C GLU A 661 16.86 9.16 11.86
N PHE A 662 16.00 9.17 12.86
CA PHE A 662 16.37 9.03 14.26
C PHE A 662 15.31 8.20 14.99
N SER A 663 15.75 7.20 15.75
CA SER A 663 14.87 6.28 16.45
C SER A 663 14.43 6.79 17.82
N LEU A 664 13.20 6.45 18.20
CA LEU A 664 12.59 6.80 19.48
C LEU A 664 12.48 5.57 20.38
N ILE A 665 12.67 5.79 21.68
CA ILE A 665 12.27 4.82 22.71
C ILE A 665 11.12 5.44 23.50
N GLU A 666 10.01 4.74 23.59
CA GLU A 666 8.80 5.16 24.28
C GLU A 666 8.57 4.29 25.51
N LEU A 667 8.10 4.90 26.60
CA LEU A 667 7.50 4.19 27.71
C LEU A 667 5.99 4.25 27.58
N LYS A 668 5.29 3.19 27.97
CA LYS A 668 3.82 3.14 28.02
C LYS A 668 3.31 2.56 29.34
N ASP A 669 2.10 2.97 29.72
CA ASP A 669 1.36 2.40 30.85
C ASP A 669 0.57 1.14 30.45
N LYS A 670 -0.13 0.52 31.40
CA LYS A 670 -0.96 -0.69 31.16
C LYS A 670 -2.14 -0.45 30.21
N SER A 671 -2.53 0.81 29.97
CA SER A 671 -3.51 1.21 28.97
C SER A 671 -2.88 1.60 27.62
N GLY A 672 -1.57 1.39 27.45
CA GLY A 672 -0.83 1.68 26.21
C GLY A 672 -0.52 3.16 25.97
N LYS A 673 -0.87 4.06 26.91
CA LYS A 673 -0.62 5.50 26.77
C LYS A 673 0.84 5.83 27.04
N GLN A 674 1.39 6.77 26.29
CA GLN A 674 2.78 7.21 26.46
C GLN A 674 3.03 7.79 27.86
N VAL A 675 4.11 7.32 28.49
CA VAL A 675 4.59 7.81 29.78
C VAL A 675 5.85 8.64 29.57
N GLN A 676 5.88 9.79 30.24
CA GLN A 676 7.02 10.72 30.27
C GLN A 676 7.49 10.95 31.71
N ASN A 677 8.73 11.42 31.85
CA ASN A 677 9.38 11.86 33.08
C ASN A 677 9.52 10.76 34.17
N ALA A 678 9.62 9.49 33.77
CA ALA A 678 9.83 8.37 34.70
C ALA A 678 11.22 8.40 35.36
N THR A 679 11.33 7.73 36.51
CA THR A 679 12.61 7.39 37.15
C THR A 679 13.14 6.10 36.51
N LEU A 680 14.30 6.17 35.83
CA LEU A 680 15.04 4.97 35.41
C LEU A 680 15.72 4.37 36.64
N VAL A 681 15.31 3.17 37.06
CA VAL A 681 15.96 2.44 38.16
C VAL A 681 16.93 1.43 37.58
N LEU A 682 18.22 1.62 37.83
CA LEU A 682 19.29 0.80 37.25
C LEU A 682 20.06 0.07 38.36
N ASN A 683 20.17 -1.25 38.22
CA ASN A 683 20.87 -2.12 39.17
C ASN A 683 21.83 -3.09 38.44
N GLY A 684 22.48 -3.99 39.19
CA GLY A 684 23.32 -5.04 38.63
C GLY A 684 24.78 -4.65 38.42
N ASN A 685 25.38 -5.14 37.33
CA ASN A 685 26.82 -5.23 37.11
C ASN A 685 27.31 -4.33 35.97
N TYR A 686 28.51 -3.77 36.14
CA TYR A 686 29.09 -2.82 35.20
C TYR A 686 29.92 -3.46 34.09
N SER A 687 29.79 -2.94 32.87
CA SER A 687 30.81 -3.03 31.82
C SER A 687 30.76 -1.82 30.90
N GLU A 688 31.88 -1.48 30.24
CA GLU A 688 31.92 -0.37 29.26
C GLU A 688 30.97 -0.60 28.07
N ALA A 689 30.80 -1.87 27.63
CA ALA A 689 29.86 -2.23 26.57
C ALA A 689 28.41 -1.93 26.98
N ALA A 690 28.02 -2.35 28.18
CA ALA A 690 26.69 -2.08 28.74
C ALA A 690 26.42 -0.59 28.92
N LYS A 691 27.41 0.18 29.42
CA LYS A 691 27.32 1.64 29.52
C LYS A 691 27.17 2.30 28.14
N SER A 692 27.92 1.85 27.14
CA SER A 692 27.83 2.35 25.76
C SER A 692 26.44 2.11 25.15
N ASP A 693 25.85 0.94 25.40
CA ASP A 693 24.53 0.61 24.85
C ASP A 693 23.37 1.26 25.64
N LEU A 694 23.50 1.41 26.96
CA LEU A 694 22.64 2.26 27.78
C LEU A 694 22.65 3.72 27.30
N ILE A 695 23.81 4.25 26.89
CA ILE A 695 23.92 5.60 26.30
C ILE A 695 23.11 5.69 24.98
N ASN A 696 23.11 4.65 24.14
CA ASN A 696 22.31 4.62 22.92
C ASN A 696 20.80 4.55 23.22
N PHE A 697 20.40 3.73 24.19
CA PHE A 697 19.03 3.69 24.72
C PHE A 697 18.57 5.07 25.23
N LEU A 698 19.39 5.74 26.06
CA LEU A 698 19.08 7.06 26.61
C LEU A 698 18.97 8.15 25.53
N LYS A 699 19.81 8.12 24.49
CA LYS A 699 19.70 9.06 23.35
C LYS A 699 18.36 8.98 22.63
N ALA A 700 17.83 7.76 22.44
CA ALA A 700 16.50 7.55 21.84
C ALA A 700 15.36 7.91 22.81
N ALA A 701 15.50 7.56 24.09
CA ALA A 701 14.52 7.84 25.16
C ALA A 701 14.43 9.34 25.52
N LYS A 702 15.48 10.12 25.26
CA LYS A 702 15.53 11.57 25.51
C LYS A 702 14.58 12.36 24.59
N ARG A 703 14.33 11.89 23.35
CA ARG A 703 13.45 12.61 22.39
C ARG A 703 11.96 12.40 22.64
N SER A 704 11.58 11.37 23.40
CA SER A 704 10.21 11.11 23.84
C SER A 704 9.92 11.64 25.25
N SER A 705 10.90 12.29 25.89
CA SER A 705 10.89 12.70 27.30
C SER A 705 10.59 11.54 28.27
N ALA A 706 11.03 10.32 27.96
CA ALA A 706 10.74 9.12 28.73
C ALA A 706 11.18 9.21 30.21
N PHE A 707 12.36 9.78 30.46
CA PHE A 707 13.00 9.82 31.79
C PHE A 707 13.26 11.23 32.28
N SER A 708 13.07 11.45 33.60
CA SER A 708 13.45 12.68 34.30
C SER A 708 14.78 12.56 35.04
N LYS A 709 15.10 11.37 35.55
CA LYS A 709 16.33 11.05 36.28
C LYS A 709 16.67 9.55 36.23
N ILE A 710 17.89 9.23 36.67
CA ILE A 710 18.37 7.86 36.85
C ILE A 710 18.65 7.64 38.34
N VAL A 711 18.20 6.52 38.90
CA VAL A 711 18.42 6.10 40.28
C VAL A 711 19.19 4.78 40.28
N ILE A 712 20.40 4.79 40.84
CA ILE A 712 21.37 3.68 40.76
C ILE A 712 21.67 3.07 42.14
N ASP A 713 22.08 1.81 42.15
CA ASP A 713 22.71 1.20 43.32
C ASP A 713 24.11 1.82 43.58
N SER A 714 24.52 1.88 44.84
CA SER A 714 25.76 2.57 45.26
C SER A 714 27.04 1.97 44.64
N SER A 715 27.02 0.69 44.29
CA SER A 715 28.10 0.00 43.57
C SER A 715 28.43 0.62 42.20
N LEU A 716 27.45 1.20 41.52
CA LEU A 716 27.60 1.77 40.17
C LEU A 716 28.03 3.25 40.17
N SER A 717 28.04 3.90 41.35
CA SER A 717 28.17 5.36 41.47
C SER A 717 29.49 5.92 40.93
N SER A 718 30.60 5.26 41.22
CA SER A 718 31.94 5.65 40.72
C SER A 718 32.15 5.39 39.23
N GLN A 719 31.27 4.61 38.60
CA GLN A 719 31.45 4.11 37.23
C GLN A 719 30.53 4.82 36.22
N LEU A 720 29.33 5.23 36.65
CA LEU A 720 28.37 5.98 35.83
C LEU A 720 28.47 7.50 36.00
N GLY A 721 28.97 7.99 37.14
CA GLY A 721 29.06 9.42 37.44
C GLY A 721 27.73 10.05 37.84
N SER A 722 27.69 11.39 37.94
CA SER A 722 26.53 12.16 38.41
C SER A 722 25.56 12.62 37.31
N ASN A 723 25.91 12.42 36.03
CA ASN A 723 25.06 12.74 34.89
C ASN A 723 25.31 11.76 33.73
N LEU A 724 24.25 11.34 33.04
CA LEU A 724 24.34 10.48 31.86
C LEU A 724 23.35 10.96 30.78
N GLU A 725 23.87 11.28 29.59
CA GLU A 725 23.09 11.88 28.47
C GLU A 725 22.27 13.14 28.85
N GLY A 726 22.66 13.85 29.90
CA GLY A 726 21.96 15.03 30.43
C GLY A 726 21.04 14.74 31.61
N LEU A 727 20.71 13.48 31.90
CA LEU A 727 19.89 13.11 33.05
C LEU A 727 20.72 13.09 34.34
N PRO A 728 20.21 13.63 35.46
CA PRO A 728 20.88 13.52 36.76
C PRO A 728 20.87 12.07 37.25
N VAL A 729 21.96 11.66 37.90
CA VAL A 729 22.15 10.31 38.47
C VAL A 729 22.16 10.41 39.99
N GLU A 730 21.14 9.84 40.63
CA GLU A 730 20.99 9.74 42.09
C GLU A 730 21.38 8.34 42.58
N VAL A 731 22.05 8.24 43.74
CA VAL A 731 22.30 6.95 44.40
C VAL A 731 21.13 6.63 45.34
N LYS A 732 20.65 5.38 45.33
CA LYS A 732 19.62 4.92 46.28
C LYS A 732 20.09 5.10 47.73
N THR A 733 19.44 6.03 48.43
CA THR A 733 19.53 6.14 49.89
C THR A 733 18.66 5.06 50.52
N ASN A 734 19.29 3.96 50.92
CA ASN A 734 18.67 2.96 51.78
C ASN A 734 18.24 3.62 53.10
N LYS A 735 16.96 3.92 53.26
CA LYS A 735 16.37 4.21 54.56
C LYS A 735 16.52 2.95 55.42
N LYS A 736 17.24 3.09 56.53
CA LYS A 736 17.19 2.16 57.67
C LYS A 736 15.91 2.40 58.47
#